data_AF-A0ABD7NIN9-F1
#
_entry.id   AF-A0ABD7NIN9-F1
#
_cell.length_a   1.000
_cell.length_b   1.000
_cell.length_c   1.000
_cell.angle_alpha   90.00
_cell.angle_beta   90.00
_cell.angle_gamma   90.00
#
_symmetry.space_group_name_H-M   'P 1'
#
loop_
_entity.id
_entity.type
_entity.pdbx_description
1 polymer ?
#
loop_
_entity_poly.entity_id
_entity_poly.type
_entity_poly.pdbx_seq_one_letter_code
_entity_poly.pdbx_strand_id
1 'polypeptide(L)'
;MVENDTSSVEYQLSTSTGPFTIPFYFIENGHISAWLYTENSDSSYDETTLTLDTDYTLTGAGNSDGGTLTLTEAHNGAILLITRTPDATQLTSYVATGKFPATSHERALDKLTMLIQQIYWWWDDLPLKRPNIFANFYHAKNRFIKYLKNPVDEQDAATKNYADGLYDGAISHADAQFKRTLRVPESSVNILPSINERKKKILAFNDYGNPIAVLPESGSAADVLINLGSNEEGQGASLVGLKQGGTVQSAITWCDMNMYPELDRTGATNMLPQINAIIEAAKDKGIYKITDTSPPGSVYRIDGSQDLVFYGHTEFGDAKFHFAKTWKGQVVLKDPANEIITYDSSTSAGAALLAKINGSSSQSRLAQSLQIDGLVDDTTLNSCMCIFDSGIPAYYSRGVVKNYEHIGLISTRGLISDALYYSLTGMISSVRALRIKPNTTIVKLPMLDFTDRPHAISVLMQGCSRYEVWGPNVSDRNLTDTGSEYVLSMHDCFDCEIRWGYDVHPNVSFNGEGSTSLVSSYTLNFNYCLDCKFINQRSMGFGWGSTAGEVCSNTTFIFCKLNRIDFHNPMQGTTKIIDCDMGNNGISMCAMGRIEMIRPHWKLETLNAPYTPTEITLIKSRDDIGGFVDGDIYIENAVVSGGFTYNDNNSIATYLIGGMINLASTNPGGTTTLPEGSPVVPRLFRDITIKGMKHLRRYSTDRYTRFIYSNLPQYLKHPESITLDDFDYFCDQPLVFGFGNWLDTYYTDDTTSSPMAVDVTCHITINRGAFAGLSFAGTGNKQNLSVKLNQVRDLRYGKKGVAVVANTRGVYEISDTDVTSLSTVFNSSQPTVPNIIKLNGGTFRVFDNSVMPMTANDSVYHDVSASNVNFLGDFSASTVTATNLNLAKWFRLMGCSYQTVSGSRVPYLLLYTGNVGTVETTIGIPVRSGNAMLTQSIYNSLITTDTFQISNMSGNLSRKLYNGLDGGYFFNISITGNRALINTAKASETALLRQILLAA
;
A
#
# COMPACT_ATOMS: atom_id res chain seq x y z
N MET A 1 15.56 -58.18 -4.42
CA MET A 1 16.90 -57.64 -4.14
C MET A 1 17.73 -57.79 -5.41
N VAL A 2 18.69 -56.90 -5.63
CA VAL A 2 19.68 -57.06 -6.69
C VAL A 2 20.68 -58.14 -6.25
N GLU A 3 20.54 -59.34 -6.80
CA GLU A 3 21.31 -60.52 -6.35
C GLU A 3 22.48 -60.88 -7.28
N ASN A 4 22.58 -60.24 -8.45
CA ASN A 4 23.66 -60.45 -9.42
C ASN A 4 24.10 -59.13 -10.09
N ASP A 5 25.13 -59.22 -10.91
CA ASP A 5 25.73 -58.12 -11.67
C ASP A 5 25.07 -57.86 -13.03
N THR A 6 24.03 -58.61 -13.39
CA THR A 6 23.31 -58.42 -14.65
C THR A 6 22.41 -57.19 -14.54
N SER A 7 22.68 -56.18 -15.37
CA SER A 7 21.92 -54.92 -15.43
C SER A 7 21.51 -54.52 -16.84
N SER A 8 21.80 -55.36 -17.82
CA SER A 8 21.40 -55.16 -19.22
C SER A 8 21.19 -56.50 -19.92
N VAL A 9 20.43 -56.47 -21.01
CA VAL A 9 20.21 -57.61 -21.90
C VAL A 9 19.98 -57.10 -23.31
N GLU A 10 20.36 -57.92 -24.30
CA GLU A 10 20.20 -57.61 -25.71
C GLU A 10 19.34 -58.68 -26.40
N TYR A 11 18.47 -58.25 -27.32
CA TYR A 11 17.64 -59.11 -28.14
C TYR A 11 17.79 -58.77 -29.62
N GLN A 12 17.97 -59.80 -30.44
CA GLN A 12 17.85 -59.67 -31.90
C GLN A 12 16.37 -59.71 -32.27
N LEU A 13 15.88 -58.66 -32.91
CA LEU A 13 14.46 -58.50 -33.19
C LEU A 13 14.06 -59.10 -34.54
N SER A 14 12.82 -59.61 -34.57
CA SER A 14 12.16 -60.15 -35.76
C SER A 14 10.83 -59.41 -35.99
N THR A 15 9.84 -60.05 -36.63
CA THR A 15 8.52 -59.45 -36.89
C THR A 15 7.56 -59.44 -35.69
N SER A 16 8.01 -59.83 -34.50
CA SER A 16 7.24 -59.78 -33.26
C SER A 16 7.50 -58.49 -32.47
N THR A 17 6.48 -57.98 -31.80
CA THR A 17 6.57 -56.84 -30.86
C THR A 17 6.90 -57.26 -29.43
N GLY A 18 7.11 -58.55 -29.16
CA GLY A 18 7.37 -59.10 -27.82
C GLY A 18 6.16 -59.85 -27.24
N PRO A 19 6.12 -60.07 -25.92
CA PRO A 19 6.99 -59.47 -24.89
C PRO A 19 8.43 -60.02 -24.88
N PHE A 20 9.42 -59.13 -24.79
CA PHE A 20 10.83 -59.43 -24.53
C PHE A 20 11.09 -59.46 -23.02
N THR A 21 11.83 -60.47 -22.56
CA THR A 21 12.07 -60.65 -21.12
C THR A 21 13.10 -59.65 -20.61
N ILE A 22 12.90 -59.10 -19.42
CA ILE A 22 13.91 -58.34 -18.68
C ILE A 22 14.35 -59.26 -17.55
N PRO A 23 15.52 -59.93 -17.65
CA PRO A 23 15.91 -61.00 -16.73
C PRO A 23 16.51 -60.50 -15.41
N PHE A 24 16.42 -59.19 -15.14
CA PHE A 24 17.00 -58.57 -13.96
C PHE A 24 15.98 -57.68 -13.25
N TYR A 25 16.09 -57.62 -11.93
CA TYR A 25 15.22 -56.83 -11.06
C TYR A 25 15.28 -55.33 -11.41
N PHE A 26 14.12 -54.67 -11.52
CA PHE A 26 14.03 -53.22 -11.58
C PHE A 26 12.87 -52.68 -10.75
N ILE A 27 13.09 -51.50 -10.19
CA ILE A 27 12.26 -50.96 -9.11
C ILE A 27 10.98 -50.29 -9.63
N GLU A 28 11.09 -49.56 -10.74
CA GLU A 28 10.03 -48.78 -11.40
C GLU A 28 10.26 -48.84 -12.91
N ASN A 29 9.20 -48.78 -13.71
CA ASN A 29 9.31 -48.86 -15.17
C ASN A 29 10.24 -47.78 -15.74
N GLY A 30 10.19 -46.56 -15.18
CA GLY A 30 11.07 -45.46 -15.59
C GLY A 30 12.56 -45.68 -15.29
N HIS A 31 12.94 -46.72 -14.54
CA HIS A 31 14.35 -47.08 -14.33
C HIS A 31 14.89 -48.03 -15.39
N ILE A 32 14.09 -48.38 -16.39
CA ILE A 32 14.53 -49.14 -17.55
C ILE A 32 14.59 -48.20 -18.74
N SER A 33 15.70 -48.26 -19.46
CA SER A 33 15.86 -47.61 -20.74
C SER A 33 16.10 -48.67 -21.81
N ALA A 34 15.59 -48.41 -23.01
CA ALA A 34 15.78 -49.29 -24.15
C ALA A 34 16.26 -48.50 -25.36
N TRP A 35 17.12 -49.13 -26.15
CA TRP A 35 17.66 -48.57 -27.38
C TRP A 35 17.59 -49.62 -28.48
N LEU A 36 17.30 -49.17 -29.69
CA LEU A 36 17.48 -49.97 -30.90
C LEU A 36 18.81 -49.60 -31.54
N TYR A 37 19.59 -50.62 -31.88
CA TYR A 37 20.78 -50.47 -32.69
C TYR A 37 20.52 -51.14 -34.02
N THR A 38 20.55 -50.34 -35.09
CA THR A 38 20.43 -50.84 -36.46
C THR A 38 21.82 -50.85 -37.07
N GLU A 39 22.26 -52.02 -37.55
CA GLU A 39 23.58 -52.14 -38.17
C GLU A 39 23.56 -51.49 -39.57
N ASN A 40 24.52 -50.61 -39.78
CA ASN A 40 24.77 -49.96 -41.06
C ASN A 40 25.68 -50.81 -41.95
N SER A 41 25.72 -50.49 -43.24
CA SER A 41 26.53 -51.20 -44.23
C SER A 41 28.05 -51.23 -43.96
N ASP A 42 28.55 -50.38 -43.06
CA ASP A 42 29.96 -50.30 -42.65
C ASP A 42 30.24 -50.96 -41.28
N SER A 43 29.30 -51.76 -40.76
CA SER A 43 29.36 -52.37 -39.43
C SER A 43 29.40 -51.37 -38.27
N SER A 44 29.03 -50.10 -38.51
CA SER A 44 28.63 -49.17 -37.46
C SER A 44 27.17 -49.43 -37.06
N TYR A 45 26.78 -48.95 -35.88
CA TYR A 45 25.42 -49.11 -35.38
C TYR A 45 24.81 -47.74 -35.12
N ASP A 46 23.66 -47.49 -35.72
CA ASP A 46 22.85 -46.31 -35.39
C ASP A 46 21.98 -46.63 -34.19
N GLU A 47 22.25 -45.90 -33.10
CA GLU A 47 21.50 -45.97 -31.85
C GLU A 47 20.25 -45.10 -31.95
N THR A 48 19.10 -45.68 -31.65
CA THR A 48 17.83 -44.98 -31.46
C THR A 48 17.33 -45.24 -30.05
N THR A 49 17.27 -44.19 -29.23
CA THR A 49 16.65 -44.26 -27.90
C THR A 49 15.16 -44.47 -28.04
N LEU A 50 14.63 -45.48 -27.35
CA LEU A 50 13.20 -45.73 -27.28
C LEU A 50 12.60 -45.04 -26.06
N THR A 51 11.37 -44.57 -26.22
CA THR A 51 10.61 -43.86 -25.18
C THR A 51 9.54 -44.77 -24.57
N LEU A 52 9.58 -44.93 -23.25
CA LEU A 52 8.56 -45.66 -22.48
C LEU A 52 7.17 -45.03 -22.68
N ASP A 53 6.14 -45.88 -22.80
CA ASP A 53 4.73 -45.57 -23.09
C ASP A 53 4.44 -45.02 -24.49
N THR A 54 5.47 -44.76 -25.31
CA THR A 54 5.32 -44.39 -26.72
C THR A 54 5.76 -45.53 -27.64
N ASP A 55 7.01 -45.96 -27.47
CA ASP A 55 7.65 -46.95 -28.35
C ASP A 55 7.63 -48.35 -27.74
N TYR A 56 7.49 -48.42 -26.42
CA TYR A 56 7.32 -49.67 -25.70
C TYR A 56 6.57 -49.50 -24.39
N THR A 57 5.96 -50.57 -23.93
CA THR A 57 5.34 -50.66 -22.61
C THR A 57 6.09 -51.67 -21.75
N LEU A 58 6.11 -51.42 -20.44
CA LEU A 58 6.78 -52.28 -19.47
C LEU A 58 5.80 -52.88 -18.48
N THR A 59 6.02 -54.14 -18.15
CA THR A 59 5.37 -54.81 -17.01
C THR A 59 6.41 -55.42 -16.10
N GLY A 60 6.05 -55.66 -14.84
CA GLY A 60 6.92 -56.32 -13.86
C GLY A 60 7.78 -55.39 -13.00
N ALA A 61 7.55 -54.07 -13.00
CA ALA A 61 8.18 -53.18 -12.02
C ALA A 61 7.96 -53.68 -10.58
N GLY A 62 9.05 -53.76 -9.82
CA GLY A 62 9.02 -54.24 -8.45
C GLY A 62 9.04 -55.78 -8.29
N ASN A 63 8.96 -56.56 -9.38
CA ASN A 63 9.10 -58.02 -9.34
C ASN A 63 10.58 -58.43 -9.33
N SER A 64 11.00 -59.24 -8.35
CA SER A 64 12.40 -59.65 -8.17
C SER A 64 12.99 -60.42 -9.35
N ASP A 65 12.16 -61.16 -10.08
CA ASP A 65 12.57 -61.94 -11.24
C ASP A 65 12.66 -61.09 -12.52
N GLY A 66 12.37 -59.78 -12.40
CA GLY A 66 12.30 -58.85 -13.51
C GLY A 66 10.92 -58.82 -14.15
N GLY A 67 10.89 -58.40 -15.41
CA GLY A 67 9.66 -58.00 -16.09
C GLY A 67 9.71 -58.26 -17.59
N THR A 68 8.88 -57.56 -18.34
CA THR A 68 8.90 -57.65 -19.80
C THR A 68 8.72 -56.30 -20.46
N LEU A 69 9.33 -56.16 -21.64
CA LEU A 69 9.19 -55.05 -22.55
C LEU A 69 8.42 -55.49 -23.79
N THR A 70 7.33 -54.80 -24.11
CA THR A 70 6.57 -55.01 -25.35
C THR A 70 6.64 -53.75 -26.18
N LEU A 71 7.19 -53.85 -27.39
CA LEU A 71 7.28 -52.76 -28.34
C LEU A 71 5.88 -52.44 -28.89
N THR A 72 5.66 -51.19 -29.30
CA THR A 72 4.42 -50.78 -29.97
C THR A 72 4.44 -51.12 -31.46
N GLU A 73 5.64 -51.31 -32.04
CA GLU A 73 5.86 -51.75 -33.43
C GLU A 73 6.97 -52.81 -33.52
N ALA A 74 6.93 -53.68 -34.55
CA ALA A 74 7.93 -54.73 -34.74
C ALA A 74 9.09 -54.22 -35.61
N HIS A 75 10.33 -54.40 -35.16
CA HIS A 75 11.52 -53.88 -35.82
C HIS A 75 12.44 -55.01 -36.29
N ASN A 76 12.17 -55.56 -37.48
CA ASN A 76 12.92 -56.71 -38.00
C ASN A 76 14.38 -56.38 -38.29
N GLY A 77 15.31 -57.16 -37.73
CA GLY A 77 16.75 -57.06 -38.00
C GLY A 77 17.52 -56.05 -37.12
N ALA A 78 16.84 -55.36 -36.19
CA ALA A 78 17.49 -54.48 -35.22
C ALA A 78 17.86 -55.21 -33.93
N ILE A 79 18.83 -54.67 -33.18
CA ILE A 79 19.19 -55.14 -31.84
C ILE A 79 18.50 -54.25 -30.83
N LEU A 80 17.70 -54.84 -29.95
CA LEU A 80 17.15 -54.15 -28.79
C LEU A 80 18.08 -54.34 -27.59
N LEU A 81 18.71 -53.26 -27.14
CA LEU A 81 19.40 -53.21 -25.86
C LEU A 81 18.45 -52.67 -24.79
N ILE A 82 18.26 -53.42 -23.72
CA ILE A 82 17.50 -53.00 -22.54
C ILE A 82 18.49 -52.88 -21.38
N THR A 83 18.56 -51.72 -20.74
CA THR A 83 19.43 -51.52 -19.57
C THR A 83 18.70 -50.91 -18.38
N ARG A 84 19.25 -51.16 -17.19
CA ARG A 84 18.80 -50.57 -15.94
C ARG A 84 19.54 -49.26 -15.69
N THR A 85 18.79 -48.16 -15.75
CA THR A 85 19.27 -46.80 -15.55
C THR A 85 18.42 -46.09 -14.49
N PRO A 86 18.58 -46.45 -13.21
CA PRO A 86 17.86 -45.76 -12.15
C PRO A 86 18.40 -44.34 -12.00
N ASP A 87 17.53 -43.40 -11.63
CA ASP A 87 17.97 -42.04 -11.35
C ASP A 87 18.94 -42.01 -10.17
N ALA A 88 20.01 -41.22 -10.26
CA ALA A 88 21.01 -41.02 -9.21
C ALA A 88 20.47 -40.17 -8.04
N THR A 89 19.36 -40.61 -7.44
CA THR A 89 18.63 -39.92 -6.37
C THR A 89 18.39 -40.84 -5.18
N GLN A 90 18.56 -40.29 -3.97
CA GLN A 90 18.20 -40.94 -2.71
C GLN A 90 16.94 -40.26 -2.18
N LEU A 91 15.79 -40.93 -2.32
CA LEU A 91 14.48 -40.37 -1.95
C LEU A 91 13.90 -40.96 -0.66
N THR A 92 14.60 -41.92 -0.03
CA THR A 92 14.11 -42.60 1.18
C THR A 92 14.53 -41.85 2.43
N SER A 93 13.56 -41.29 3.16
CA SER A 93 13.79 -40.58 4.42
C SER A 93 13.22 -41.39 5.59
N TYR A 94 14.06 -41.73 6.58
CA TYR A 94 13.60 -42.43 7.79
C TYR A 94 13.09 -41.45 8.83
N VAL A 95 11.92 -41.73 9.38
CA VAL A 95 11.38 -40.98 10.52
C VAL A 95 11.98 -41.48 11.83
N ALA A 96 12.43 -40.57 12.68
CA ALA A 96 12.97 -40.92 13.99
C ALA A 96 11.84 -41.51 14.86
N THR A 97 12.11 -42.63 15.55
CA THR A 97 11.22 -43.34 16.50
C THR A 97 10.05 -44.15 15.92
N GLY A 98 9.91 -44.25 14.59
CA GLY A 98 8.95 -45.16 13.95
C GLY A 98 9.45 -46.61 13.87
N LYS A 99 8.56 -47.56 13.57
CA LYS A 99 8.97 -48.93 13.22
C LYS A 99 9.82 -48.88 11.94
N PHE A 100 11.00 -49.50 11.96
CA PHE A 100 11.93 -49.47 10.83
C PHE A 100 11.30 -50.12 9.59
N PRO A 101 11.09 -49.38 8.50
CA PRO A 101 10.45 -49.91 7.30
C PRO A 101 11.49 -50.66 6.46
N ALA A 102 11.83 -51.88 6.88
CA ALA A 102 12.87 -52.70 6.26
C ALA A 102 12.70 -52.82 4.73
N THR A 103 11.46 -53.02 4.23
CA THR A 103 11.19 -53.11 2.78
C THR A 103 11.56 -51.84 2.02
N SER A 104 11.32 -50.65 2.59
CA SER A 104 11.72 -49.38 1.97
C SER A 104 13.23 -49.17 2.03
N HIS A 105 13.87 -49.63 3.10
CA HIS A 105 15.33 -49.58 3.23
C HIS A 105 16.04 -50.47 2.21
N GLU A 106 15.60 -51.73 2.08
CA GLU A 106 16.14 -52.66 1.09
C GLU A 106 15.94 -52.14 -0.33
N ARG A 107 14.77 -51.57 -0.65
CA ARG A 107 14.51 -50.94 -1.97
C ARG A 107 15.48 -49.77 -2.24
N ALA A 108 15.88 -49.02 -1.22
CA ALA A 108 16.85 -47.93 -1.35
C ALA A 108 18.28 -48.43 -1.54
N LEU A 109 18.68 -49.50 -0.82
CA LEU A 109 19.98 -50.15 -0.99
C LEU A 109 20.10 -50.85 -2.35
N ASP A 110 19.02 -51.48 -2.82
CA ASP A 110 18.93 -52.03 -4.16
C ASP A 110 19.20 -50.94 -5.19
N LYS A 111 18.50 -49.80 -5.10
CA LYS A 111 18.73 -48.67 -6.03
C LYS A 111 20.17 -48.18 -6.02
N LEU A 112 20.80 -48.06 -4.85
CA LEU A 112 22.21 -47.67 -4.75
C LEU A 112 23.15 -48.70 -5.39
N THR A 113 22.87 -49.99 -5.19
CA THR A 113 23.65 -51.08 -5.80
C THR A 113 23.51 -51.05 -7.33
N MET A 114 22.31 -50.77 -7.84
CA MET A 114 22.07 -50.59 -9.28
C MET A 114 22.88 -49.42 -9.85
N LEU A 115 22.97 -48.29 -9.14
CA LEU A 115 23.77 -47.12 -9.55
C LEU A 115 25.27 -47.45 -9.58
N ILE A 116 25.78 -48.23 -8.62
CA ILE A 116 27.19 -48.64 -8.59
C ILE A 116 27.51 -49.54 -9.78
N GLN A 117 26.64 -50.51 -10.10
CA GLN A 117 26.81 -51.39 -11.26
C GLN A 117 26.84 -50.60 -12.57
N GLN A 118 25.97 -49.58 -12.71
CA GLN A 118 25.95 -48.68 -13.85
C GLN A 118 27.31 -47.98 -14.06
N ILE A 119 27.96 -47.53 -12.99
CA ILE A 119 29.27 -46.84 -13.07
C ILE A 119 30.41 -47.82 -13.38
N TYR A 120 30.40 -49.02 -12.80
CA TYR A 120 31.48 -50.01 -12.99
C TYR A 120 31.57 -50.47 -14.45
N TRP A 121 30.42 -50.66 -15.11
CA TRP A 121 30.34 -50.97 -16.54
C TRP A 121 31.01 -49.89 -17.41
N TRP A 122 30.94 -48.61 -17.03
CA TRP A 122 31.60 -47.53 -17.75
C TRP A 122 33.13 -47.49 -17.58
N TRP A 123 33.68 -48.02 -16.50
CA TRP A 123 35.08 -47.76 -16.12
C TRP A 123 36.09 -48.83 -16.53
N ASP A 124 35.70 -50.09 -16.66
CA ASP A 124 36.71 -51.15 -16.77
C ASP A 124 37.34 -51.26 -18.18
N ASP A 125 36.65 -50.81 -19.24
CA ASP A 125 37.10 -50.99 -20.62
C ASP A 125 36.98 -49.78 -21.56
N LEU A 126 36.37 -48.67 -21.15
CA LEU A 126 36.15 -47.50 -22.00
C LEU A 126 37.22 -46.38 -21.91
N PRO A 127 37.90 -46.11 -20.76
CA PRO A 127 38.78 -44.93 -20.64
C PRO A 127 40.26 -45.17 -21.03
N LEU A 128 40.95 -44.10 -21.48
CA LEU A 128 42.39 -44.11 -21.83
C LEU A 128 43.26 -44.02 -20.55
N LYS A 129 44.12 -45.02 -20.30
CA LYS A 129 44.91 -45.13 -19.07
C LYS A 129 46.40 -45.43 -19.29
N ARG A 130 47.23 -45.09 -18.30
CA ARG A 130 48.62 -45.55 -18.23
C ARG A 130 48.61 -47.08 -18.02
N PRO A 131 49.46 -47.84 -18.71
CA PRO A 131 49.45 -49.31 -18.60
C PRO A 131 49.99 -49.80 -17.26
N ASN A 132 50.85 -49.03 -16.59
CA ASN A 132 51.32 -49.29 -15.22
C ASN A 132 51.89 -47.99 -14.59
N ILE A 133 52.26 -48.05 -13.32
CA ILE A 133 52.73 -46.88 -12.53
C ILE A 133 54.06 -46.28 -13.00
N PHE A 134 54.85 -46.99 -13.80
CA PHE A 134 56.16 -46.54 -14.29
C PHE A 134 56.12 -45.95 -15.70
N ALA A 135 55.10 -46.28 -16.51
CA ALA A 135 55.00 -45.82 -17.90
C ALA A 135 54.66 -44.34 -17.99
N ASN A 136 55.46 -43.48 -18.61
CA ASN A 136 55.19 -42.05 -18.76
C ASN A 136 54.26 -41.71 -19.95
N PHE A 137 53.53 -42.69 -20.47
CA PHE A 137 52.61 -42.55 -21.59
C PHE A 137 51.28 -43.26 -21.32
N TYR A 138 50.23 -42.81 -22.00
CA TYR A 138 48.91 -43.44 -21.98
C TYR A 138 48.80 -44.49 -23.09
N HIS A 139 48.23 -45.66 -22.80
CA HIS A 139 48.19 -46.81 -23.72
C HIS A 139 46.76 -47.07 -24.23
N ALA A 140 46.52 -46.78 -25.51
CA ALA A 140 45.21 -46.93 -26.16
C ALA A 140 44.85 -48.38 -26.54
N LYS A 141 45.72 -49.37 -26.29
CA LYS A 141 45.50 -50.80 -26.61
C LYS A 141 45.09 -51.06 -28.07
N ASN A 142 45.70 -50.37 -29.03
CA ASN A 142 45.34 -50.41 -30.46
C ASN A 142 43.88 -50.01 -30.78
N ARG A 143 43.16 -49.40 -29.83
CA ARG A 143 41.86 -48.77 -30.08
C ARG A 143 42.07 -47.34 -30.55
N PHE A 144 41.17 -46.85 -31.40
CA PHE A 144 41.23 -45.48 -31.89
C PHE A 144 40.94 -44.47 -30.77
N ILE A 145 41.66 -43.34 -30.76
CA ILE A 145 41.34 -42.17 -29.95
C ILE A 145 40.65 -41.15 -30.87
N LYS A 146 39.34 -40.98 -30.72
CA LYS A 146 38.51 -40.09 -31.54
C LYS A 146 38.03 -38.89 -30.69
N TYR A 147 37.67 -37.78 -31.34
CA TYR A 147 37.19 -36.53 -30.70
C TYR A 147 38.22 -35.72 -29.89
N LEU A 148 39.50 -35.76 -30.26
CA LEU A 148 40.51 -34.86 -29.70
C LEU A 148 40.27 -33.41 -30.18
N LYS A 149 40.58 -32.43 -29.33
CA LYS A 149 40.57 -31.00 -29.68
C LYS A 149 41.77 -30.67 -30.60
N ASN A 150 41.67 -29.59 -31.37
CA ASN A 150 42.80 -29.11 -32.16
C ASN A 150 43.98 -28.74 -31.25
N PRO A 151 45.22 -29.09 -31.64
CA PRO A 151 46.41 -28.74 -30.88
C PRO A 151 46.62 -27.22 -30.87
N VAL A 152 47.04 -26.69 -29.72
CA VAL A 152 47.32 -25.26 -29.49
C VAL A 152 48.81 -25.04 -29.24
N ASP A 153 49.41 -25.91 -28.42
CA ASP A 153 50.85 -25.87 -28.11
C ASP A 153 51.64 -26.92 -28.90
N GLU A 154 52.95 -26.72 -29.03
CA GLU A 154 53.82 -27.54 -29.90
C GLU A 154 53.88 -29.03 -29.53
N GLN A 155 53.50 -29.40 -28.30
CA GLN A 155 53.53 -30.79 -27.80
C GLN A 155 52.15 -31.45 -27.76
N ASP A 156 51.09 -30.78 -28.23
CA ASP A 156 49.74 -31.34 -28.24
C ASP A 156 49.57 -32.46 -29.27
N ALA A 157 48.73 -33.45 -28.93
CA ALA A 157 48.37 -34.50 -29.87
C ALA A 157 47.41 -33.95 -30.94
N ALA A 158 47.82 -34.02 -32.21
CA ALA A 158 46.99 -33.58 -33.33
C ALA A 158 45.99 -34.66 -33.76
N THR A 159 44.73 -34.27 -34.01
CA THR A 159 43.80 -35.15 -34.72
C THR A 159 44.30 -35.39 -36.15
N LYS A 160 43.94 -36.55 -36.72
CA LYS A 160 44.11 -36.77 -38.16
C LYS A 160 43.44 -35.65 -38.95
N ASN A 161 42.24 -35.21 -38.55
CA ASN A 161 41.52 -34.08 -39.18
C ASN A 161 42.28 -32.74 -39.12
N TYR A 162 43.03 -32.47 -38.05
CA TYR A 162 43.84 -31.24 -37.96
C TYR A 162 45.07 -31.32 -38.88
N ALA A 163 45.75 -32.46 -38.89
CA ALA A 163 46.89 -32.70 -39.78
C ALA A 163 46.47 -32.75 -41.25
N ASP A 164 45.37 -33.46 -41.54
CA ASP A 164 44.69 -33.45 -42.84
C ASP A 164 44.19 -32.06 -43.15
N GLY A 165 43.66 -31.28 -42.19
CA GLY A 165 43.16 -29.92 -42.40
C GLY A 165 44.27 -28.90 -42.70
N LEU A 166 45.50 -29.14 -42.22
CA LEU A 166 46.68 -28.39 -42.64
C LEU A 166 47.12 -28.78 -44.05
N TYR A 167 47.08 -30.07 -44.38
CA TYR A 167 47.40 -30.59 -45.71
C TYR A 167 46.34 -30.21 -46.76
N ASP A 168 45.06 -30.34 -46.44
CA ASP A 168 43.87 -29.83 -47.12
C ASP A 168 43.82 -28.31 -47.06
N GLY A 169 44.45 -27.64 -46.11
CA GLY A 169 44.57 -26.17 -46.12
C GLY A 169 45.54 -25.71 -47.19
N ALA A 170 46.66 -26.42 -47.35
CA ALA A 170 47.63 -26.20 -48.41
C ALA A 170 47.07 -26.61 -49.79
N ILE A 171 46.41 -27.78 -49.88
CA ILE A 171 45.71 -28.20 -51.09
C ILE A 171 44.52 -27.28 -51.36
N SER A 172 43.62 -27.00 -50.40
CA SER A 172 42.48 -26.08 -50.56
C SER A 172 42.87 -24.64 -50.77
N HIS A 173 44.08 -24.18 -50.47
CA HIS A 173 44.53 -22.87 -50.91
C HIS A 173 44.80 -22.86 -52.42
N ALA A 174 45.47 -23.90 -52.93
CA ALA A 174 45.66 -24.12 -54.37
C ALA A 174 44.32 -24.47 -55.07
N ASP A 175 43.48 -25.27 -54.43
CA ASP A 175 42.15 -25.66 -54.88
C ASP A 175 41.17 -24.50 -54.75
N ALA A 176 41.29 -23.59 -53.79
CA ALA A 176 40.45 -22.38 -53.68
C ALA A 176 40.78 -21.38 -54.79
N GLN A 177 42.02 -21.31 -55.24
CA GLN A 177 42.36 -20.62 -56.49
C GLN A 177 41.69 -21.32 -57.69
N PHE A 178 41.72 -22.66 -57.77
CA PHE A 178 41.07 -23.46 -58.83
C PHE A 178 39.53 -23.62 -58.70
N LYS A 179 38.93 -23.31 -57.55
CA LYS A 179 37.49 -23.40 -57.20
C LYS A 179 36.81 -22.03 -57.30
N ARG A 180 37.57 -20.93 -57.31
CA ARG A 180 37.09 -19.56 -57.54
C ARG A 180 37.28 -19.09 -58.99
N THR A 181 37.94 -19.90 -59.81
CA THR A 181 38.04 -19.72 -61.26
C THR A 181 36.91 -20.46 -61.96
N LEU A 182 36.18 -19.77 -62.83
CA LEU A 182 35.36 -20.45 -63.80
C LEU A 182 36.27 -21.25 -64.74
N ARG A 183 36.11 -22.58 -64.79
CA ARG A 183 36.94 -23.45 -65.62
C ARG A 183 36.40 -23.44 -67.03
N VAL A 184 37.17 -22.89 -67.95
CA VAL A 184 36.84 -22.86 -69.38
C VAL A 184 37.98 -23.54 -70.17
N PRO A 185 37.71 -24.12 -71.36
CA PRO A 185 38.75 -24.72 -72.20
C PRO A 185 39.82 -23.73 -72.68
N GLU A 186 39.48 -22.43 -72.71
CA GLU A 186 40.35 -21.34 -73.16
C GLU A 186 41.44 -21.01 -72.13
N SER A 187 42.52 -20.39 -72.59
CA SER A 187 43.68 -20.04 -71.75
C SER A 187 43.37 -19.05 -70.62
N SER A 188 42.28 -18.29 -70.74
CA SER A 188 41.78 -17.36 -69.72
C SER A 188 40.34 -16.96 -70.00
N VAL A 189 39.57 -16.67 -68.96
CA VAL A 189 38.22 -16.07 -69.03
C VAL A 189 38.20 -14.77 -68.22
N ASN A 190 37.32 -13.83 -68.58
CA ASN A 190 37.16 -12.57 -67.85
C ASN A 190 36.63 -12.77 -66.43
N ILE A 191 36.99 -11.83 -65.54
CA ILE A 191 36.61 -11.89 -64.12
C ILE A 191 35.09 -11.77 -63.96
N LEU A 192 34.52 -12.51 -62.99
CA LEU A 192 33.11 -12.40 -62.64
C LEU A 192 32.75 -10.97 -62.21
N PRO A 193 31.52 -10.50 -62.47
CA PRO A 193 31.06 -9.19 -62.00
C PRO A 193 31.21 -9.00 -60.49
N SER A 194 31.35 -7.75 -60.04
CA SER A 194 31.57 -7.40 -58.63
C SER A 194 30.40 -7.84 -57.73
N ILE A 195 30.60 -7.84 -56.40
CA ILE A 195 29.54 -8.26 -55.46
C ILE A 195 28.25 -7.44 -55.62
N ASN A 196 28.38 -6.14 -55.91
CA ASN A 196 27.25 -5.25 -56.13
C ASN A 196 26.50 -5.58 -57.41
N GLU A 197 27.18 -6.12 -58.42
CA GLU A 197 26.59 -6.47 -59.71
C GLU A 197 25.98 -7.88 -59.73
N ARG A 198 26.50 -8.81 -58.91
CA ARG A 198 26.08 -10.23 -58.89
C ARG A 198 25.17 -10.64 -57.72
N LYS A 199 25.03 -9.82 -56.66
CA LYS A 199 24.09 -10.15 -55.57
C LYS A 199 22.67 -10.32 -56.12
N LYS A 200 21.96 -11.36 -55.64
CA LYS A 200 20.59 -11.72 -56.08
C LYS A 200 20.46 -12.07 -57.58
N LYS A 201 21.54 -12.51 -58.23
CA LYS A 201 21.58 -12.88 -59.65
C LYS A 201 22.19 -14.27 -59.86
N ILE A 202 21.85 -14.90 -60.99
CA ILE A 202 22.44 -16.15 -61.45
C ILE A 202 23.64 -15.82 -62.34
N LEU A 203 24.65 -16.69 -62.29
CA LEU A 203 25.80 -16.63 -63.20
C LEU A 203 25.41 -17.20 -64.59
N ALA A 204 25.62 -16.43 -65.66
CA ALA A 204 25.38 -16.83 -67.05
C ALA A 204 26.53 -16.38 -67.98
N PHE A 205 26.39 -16.58 -69.29
CA PHE A 205 27.40 -16.25 -70.31
C PHE A 205 26.81 -15.44 -71.46
N ASN A 206 27.55 -14.46 -71.99
CA ASN A 206 27.14 -13.75 -73.20
C ASN A 206 27.57 -14.47 -74.49
N ASP A 207 27.23 -13.89 -75.64
CA ASP A 207 27.54 -14.32 -77.00
C ASP A 207 29.05 -14.33 -77.35
N TYR A 208 29.89 -13.79 -76.47
CA TYR A 208 31.36 -13.91 -76.51
C TYR A 208 31.93 -14.93 -75.50
N GLY A 209 31.07 -15.68 -74.81
CA GLY A 209 31.47 -16.67 -73.79
C GLY A 209 31.94 -16.07 -72.46
N ASN A 210 31.78 -14.76 -72.24
CA ASN A 210 32.19 -14.12 -71.00
C ASN A 210 31.14 -14.28 -69.90
N PRO A 211 31.55 -14.56 -68.64
CA PRO A 211 30.63 -14.68 -67.53
C PRO A 211 29.99 -13.34 -67.19
N ILE A 212 28.68 -13.37 -67.01
CA ILE A 212 27.83 -12.22 -66.66
C ILE A 212 26.89 -12.62 -65.52
N ALA A 213 26.39 -11.63 -64.77
CA ALA A 213 25.38 -11.84 -63.75
C ALA A 213 24.02 -11.43 -64.30
N VAL A 214 23.12 -12.40 -64.47
CA VAL A 214 21.77 -12.19 -65.00
C VAL A 214 20.73 -12.41 -63.90
N LEU A 215 19.59 -11.74 -64.00
CA LEU A 215 18.51 -12.00 -63.06
C LEU A 215 18.08 -13.47 -63.17
N PRO A 216 17.77 -14.15 -62.05
CA PRO A 216 17.17 -15.46 -62.12
C PRO A 216 15.89 -15.39 -62.96
N GLU A 217 15.59 -16.48 -63.68
CA GLU A 217 14.30 -16.57 -64.34
C GLU A 217 13.20 -16.50 -63.28
N SER A 218 12.27 -15.56 -63.48
CA SER A 218 11.18 -15.28 -62.54
C SER A 218 10.38 -16.56 -62.26
N GLY A 219 10.24 -16.91 -60.98
CA GLY A 219 9.53 -18.12 -60.54
C GLY A 219 10.37 -19.41 -60.52
N SER A 220 11.66 -19.35 -60.84
CA SER A 220 12.57 -20.50 -60.67
C SER A 220 12.84 -20.83 -59.19
N ALA A 221 13.29 -22.06 -58.89
CA ALA A 221 13.66 -22.44 -57.52
C ALA A 221 14.76 -21.55 -56.92
N ALA A 222 15.69 -21.07 -57.75
CA ALA A 222 16.74 -20.14 -57.34
C ALA A 222 16.17 -18.77 -56.99
N ASP A 223 15.22 -18.25 -57.80
CA ASP A 223 14.51 -17.00 -57.49
C ASP A 223 13.74 -17.11 -56.17
N VAL A 224 12.96 -18.18 -55.98
CA VAL A 224 12.16 -18.41 -54.76
C VAL A 224 13.02 -18.53 -53.51
N LEU A 225 14.12 -19.30 -53.52
CA LEU A 225 15.00 -19.46 -52.35
C LEU A 225 15.76 -18.18 -52.01
N ILE A 226 16.21 -17.43 -53.02
CA ILE A 226 16.83 -16.11 -52.82
C ILE A 226 15.82 -15.14 -52.19
N ASN A 227 14.57 -15.16 -52.66
CA ASN A 227 13.52 -14.32 -52.12
C ASN A 227 13.08 -14.79 -50.72
N LEU A 228 12.99 -16.09 -50.42
CA LEU A 228 12.68 -16.61 -49.08
C LEU A 228 13.79 -16.37 -48.04
N GLY A 229 15.06 -16.34 -48.45
CA GLY A 229 16.20 -16.05 -47.57
C GLY A 229 16.53 -14.56 -47.45
N SER A 230 15.76 -13.68 -48.10
CA SER A 230 16.01 -12.24 -48.15
C SER A 230 15.28 -11.51 -47.02
N ASN A 231 15.93 -10.47 -46.50
CA ASN A 231 15.37 -9.54 -45.51
C ASN A 231 14.77 -8.28 -46.16
N GLU A 232 14.70 -8.21 -47.49
CA GLU A 232 14.08 -7.08 -48.19
C GLU A 232 12.57 -7.09 -48.03
N GLU A 233 11.98 -5.90 -48.10
CA GLU A 233 10.53 -5.70 -48.00
C GLU A 233 9.78 -6.51 -49.08
N GLY A 234 8.69 -7.18 -48.68
CA GLY A 234 7.94 -8.08 -49.55
C GLY A 234 8.58 -9.46 -49.79
N GLN A 235 9.75 -9.74 -49.18
CA GLN A 235 10.45 -11.01 -49.28
C GLN A 235 10.45 -11.76 -47.92
N GLY A 236 11.19 -12.86 -47.81
CA GLY A 236 11.35 -13.61 -46.56
C GLY A 236 10.05 -14.15 -45.98
N ALA A 237 9.76 -13.78 -44.73
CA ALA A 237 8.53 -14.14 -44.03
C ALA A 237 7.25 -13.67 -44.76
N SER A 238 7.35 -12.66 -45.63
CA SER A 238 6.23 -12.18 -46.47
C SER A 238 5.85 -13.16 -47.58
N LEU A 239 6.70 -14.14 -47.88
CA LEU A 239 6.46 -15.14 -48.93
C LEU A 239 5.98 -16.48 -48.37
N VAL A 240 5.99 -16.65 -47.04
CA VAL A 240 5.54 -17.89 -46.39
C VAL A 240 4.09 -17.73 -45.97
N GLY A 241 3.18 -18.38 -46.70
CA GLY A 241 1.74 -18.35 -46.41
C GLY A 241 1.37 -19.10 -45.12
N LEU A 242 0.33 -18.64 -44.44
CA LEU A 242 -0.28 -19.33 -43.30
C LEU A 242 -1.57 -20.04 -43.73
N LYS A 243 -1.83 -21.22 -43.16
CA LYS A 243 -3.03 -22.03 -43.46
C LYS A 243 -4.34 -21.26 -43.19
N GLN A 244 -4.32 -20.38 -42.20
CA GLN A 244 -5.45 -19.56 -41.76
C GLN A 244 -5.69 -18.32 -42.66
N GLY A 245 -4.83 -18.10 -43.67
CA GLY A 245 -4.80 -16.89 -44.50
C GLY A 245 -3.72 -15.89 -44.05
N GLY A 246 -3.16 -15.13 -44.99
CA GLY A 246 -2.03 -14.22 -44.74
C GLY A 246 -0.66 -14.90 -44.79
N THR A 247 0.39 -14.22 -44.29
CA THR A 247 1.78 -14.70 -44.32
C THR A 247 2.38 -14.76 -42.92
N VAL A 248 3.51 -15.45 -42.74
CA VAL A 248 4.25 -15.46 -41.47
C VAL A 248 4.57 -14.03 -41.03
N GLN A 249 4.94 -13.15 -41.96
CA GLN A 249 5.16 -11.73 -41.68
C GLN A 249 3.91 -11.06 -41.08
N SER A 250 2.71 -11.44 -41.53
CA SER A 250 1.44 -10.94 -40.97
C SER A 250 1.15 -11.43 -39.55
N ALA A 251 1.80 -12.50 -39.10
CA ALA A 251 1.60 -13.09 -37.76
C ALA A 251 2.71 -12.73 -36.75
N ILE A 252 3.81 -12.13 -37.19
CA ILE A 252 4.87 -11.63 -36.28
C ILE A 252 4.36 -10.34 -35.63
N THR A 253 4.26 -10.37 -34.30
CA THR A 253 3.64 -9.28 -33.50
C THR A 253 4.57 -8.74 -32.42
N TRP A 254 5.83 -9.15 -32.39
CA TRP A 254 6.79 -8.80 -31.35
C TRP A 254 8.23 -8.74 -31.87
N CYS A 255 9.10 -8.05 -31.13
CA CYS A 255 10.52 -7.87 -31.40
C CYS A 255 11.32 -8.20 -30.13
N ASP A 256 12.35 -9.06 -30.23
CA ASP A 256 13.23 -9.38 -29.11
C ASP A 256 14.60 -8.70 -29.24
N MET A 257 15.18 -8.28 -28.13
CA MET A 257 16.58 -7.84 -28.09
C MET A 257 17.56 -8.93 -28.53
N ASN A 258 17.28 -10.23 -28.31
CA ASN A 258 18.12 -11.34 -28.79
C ASN A 258 18.19 -11.47 -30.31
N MET A 259 17.27 -10.85 -31.05
CA MET A 259 17.33 -10.83 -32.53
C MET A 259 18.51 -9.99 -33.05
N TYR A 260 19.15 -9.19 -32.17
CA TYR A 260 20.22 -8.25 -32.50
C TYR A 260 21.53 -8.68 -31.79
N PRO A 261 22.37 -9.50 -32.44
CA PRO A 261 23.61 -10.00 -31.85
C PRO A 261 24.66 -8.91 -31.60
N GLU A 262 24.52 -7.74 -32.23
CA GLU A 262 25.40 -6.58 -32.08
C GLU A 262 25.23 -5.80 -30.78
N LEU A 263 24.14 -6.04 -30.02
CA LEU A 263 23.92 -5.36 -28.75
C LEU A 263 24.93 -5.82 -27.69
N ASP A 264 25.63 -4.86 -27.08
CA ASP A 264 26.48 -5.09 -25.92
C ASP A 264 25.62 -5.22 -24.66
N ARG A 265 25.65 -6.42 -24.06
CA ARG A 265 24.89 -6.78 -22.85
C ARG A 265 25.78 -6.87 -21.61
N THR A 266 27.02 -6.37 -21.69
CA THR A 266 27.99 -6.38 -20.59
C THR A 266 28.01 -5.09 -19.77
N GLY A 267 27.37 -4.03 -20.27
CA GLY A 267 27.41 -2.69 -19.68
C GLY A 267 28.67 -1.88 -20.03
N ALA A 268 29.52 -2.36 -20.95
CA ALA A 268 30.77 -1.68 -21.31
C ALA A 268 30.57 -0.46 -22.22
N THR A 269 29.59 -0.50 -23.12
CA THR A 269 29.34 0.55 -24.13
C THR A 269 27.92 1.11 -24.06
N ASN A 270 27.76 2.39 -24.44
CA ASN A 270 26.43 3.03 -24.44
C ASN A 270 25.52 2.40 -25.50
N MET A 271 24.42 1.80 -25.07
CA MET A 271 23.43 1.10 -25.91
C MET A 271 22.19 1.92 -26.23
N LEU A 272 22.06 3.14 -25.68
CA LEU A 272 20.88 3.98 -25.93
C LEU A 272 20.58 4.18 -27.43
N PRO A 273 21.56 4.53 -28.32
CA PRO A 273 21.25 4.75 -29.73
C PRO A 273 20.72 3.49 -30.44
N GLN A 274 21.30 2.32 -30.14
CA GLN A 274 20.94 1.05 -30.77
C GLN A 274 19.56 0.60 -30.30
N ILE A 275 19.28 0.67 -29.00
CA ILE A 275 17.98 0.30 -28.44
C ILE A 275 16.88 1.22 -28.99
N ASN A 276 17.11 2.53 -29.04
CA ASN A 276 16.16 3.48 -29.64
C ASN A 276 15.91 3.18 -31.12
N ALA A 277 16.96 2.87 -31.89
CA ALA A 277 16.80 2.51 -33.31
C ALA A 277 15.94 1.25 -33.50
N ILE A 278 16.09 0.24 -32.64
CA ILE A 278 15.25 -0.97 -32.66
C ILE A 278 13.80 -0.63 -32.34
N ILE A 279 13.55 0.17 -31.31
CA ILE A 279 12.18 0.53 -30.91
C ILE A 279 11.48 1.36 -31.98
N GLU A 280 12.15 2.36 -32.56
CA GLU A 280 11.58 3.16 -33.64
C GLU A 280 11.31 2.31 -34.89
N ALA A 281 12.23 1.41 -35.27
CA ALA A 281 12.02 0.51 -36.40
C ALA A 281 10.86 -0.48 -36.16
N ALA A 282 10.65 -0.93 -34.92
CA ALA A 282 9.51 -1.77 -34.55
C ALA A 282 8.19 -0.99 -34.64
N LYS A 283 8.17 0.24 -34.11
CA LYS A 283 7.03 1.17 -34.20
C LYS A 283 6.65 1.48 -35.65
N ASP A 284 7.61 1.76 -36.53
CA ASP A 284 7.36 2.03 -37.96
C ASP A 284 6.69 0.84 -38.67
N LYS A 285 6.91 -0.37 -38.15
CA LYS A 285 6.29 -1.62 -38.63
C LYS A 285 5.00 -2.00 -37.90
N GLY A 286 4.51 -1.16 -36.97
CA GLY A 286 3.33 -1.44 -36.15
C GLY A 286 3.55 -2.53 -35.08
N ILE A 287 4.80 -2.83 -34.74
CA ILE A 287 5.16 -3.81 -33.70
C ILE A 287 5.38 -3.06 -32.38
N TYR A 288 4.42 -3.20 -31.46
CA TYR A 288 4.42 -2.52 -30.15
C TYR A 288 4.71 -3.47 -28.98
N LYS A 289 5.27 -4.65 -29.25
CA LYS A 289 5.73 -5.58 -28.22
C LYS A 289 7.25 -5.74 -28.32
N ILE A 290 7.95 -5.21 -27.33
CA ILE A 290 9.41 -5.29 -27.19
C ILE A 290 9.74 -6.22 -26.02
N THR A 291 10.54 -7.25 -26.26
CA THR A 291 10.97 -8.19 -25.22
C THR A 291 12.48 -8.31 -25.18
N ASP A 292 12.99 -8.74 -24.04
CA ASP A 292 14.35 -9.21 -23.88
C ASP A 292 14.35 -10.56 -23.19
N THR A 293 14.68 -11.60 -23.95
CA THR A 293 14.83 -12.97 -23.47
C THR A 293 16.30 -13.34 -23.24
N SER A 294 17.20 -12.35 -23.18
CA SER A 294 18.63 -12.58 -22.94
C SER A 294 18.85 -13.29 -21.59
N PRO A 295 19.97 -14.02 -21.43
CA PRO A 295 20.29 -14.71 -20.18
C PRO A 295 20.28 -13.77 -18.96
N PRO A 296 19.97 -14.29 -17.76
CA PRO A 296 20.01 -13.50 -16.53
C PRO A 296 21.36 -12.79 -16.33
N GLY A 297 21.32 -11.52 -15.92
CA GLY A 297 22.51 -10.69 -15.71
C GLY A 297 22.94 -9.81 -16.89
N SER A 298 22.12 -9.74 -17.95
CA SER A 298 22.34 -8.79 -19.05
C SER A 298 22.27 -7.34 -18.56
N VAL A 299 23.27 -6.52 -18.92
CA VAL A 299 23.39 -5.11 -18.53
C VAL A 299 23.50 -4.22 -19.77
N TYR A 300 22.58 -3.26 -19.89
CA TYR A 300 22.64 -2.21 -20.92
C TYR A 300 23.06 -0.89 -20.27
N ARG A 301 24.20 -0.34 -20.70
CA ARG A 301 24.63 0.99 -20.26
C ARG A 301 23.88 2.06 -21.05
N ILE A 302 23.22 2.97 -20.35
CA ILE A 302 22.39 4.04 -20.90
C ILE A 302 23.04 5.39 -20.58
N ASP A 303 23.39 6.15 -21.62
CA ASP A 303 24.05 7.46 -21.49
C ASP A 303 23.62 8.43 -22.60
N GLY A 304 23.66 9.73 -22.32
CA GLY A 304 23.23 10.81 -23.21
C GLY A 304 22.04 11.61 -22.66
N SER A 305 21.27 12.22 -23.55
CA SER A 305 20.15 13.12 -23.18
C SER A 305 18.84 12.82 -23.89
N GLN A 306 18.79 11.81 -24.75
CA GLN A 306 17.57 11.41 -25.46
C GLN A 306 16.76 10.47 -24.59
N ASP A 307 15.44 10.54 -24.63
CA ASP A 307 14.60 9.57 -23.92
C ASP A 307 14.66 8.18 -24.56
N LEU A 308 14.42 7.16 -23.74
CA LEU A 308 14.19 5.78 -24.16
C LEU A 308 12.68 5.52 -24.12
N VAL A 309 12.01 5.57 -25.28
CA VAL A 309 10.53 5.60 -25.35
C VAL A 309 9.97 4.25 -25.77
N PHE A 310 9.16 3.61 -24.91
CA PHE A 310 8.44 2.38 -25.21
C PHE A 310 6.95 2.66 -25.49
N TYR A 311 6.45 2.07 -26.57
CA TYR A 311 5.11 2.33 -27.11
C TYR A 311 4.10 1.19 -26.85
N GLY A 312 4.36 0.25 -25.95
CA GLY A 312 3.43 -0.85 -25.75
C GLY A 312 3.89 -1.89 -24.76
N HIS A 313 3.68 -3.16 -25.10
CA HIS A 313 4.10 -4.27 -24.26
C HIS A 313 5.62 -4.29 -24.18
N THR A 314 6.16 -4.23 -22.97
CA THR A 314 7.60 -4.18 -22.76
C THR A 314 7.95 -5.22 -21.70
N GLU A 315 8.88 -6.11 -21.97
CA GLU A 315 9.30 -7.13 -21.00
C GLU A 315 10.80 -7.34 -21.04
N PHE A 316 11.52 -6.78 -20.07
CA PHE A 316 12.98 -6.83 -19.99
C PHE A 316 13.50 -7.82 -18.93
N GLY A 317 12.87 -8.99 -18.83
CA GLY A 317 13.32 -10.14 -18.03
C GLY A 317 14.10 -9.81 -16.75
N ASP A 318 15.29 -10.39 -16.63
CA ASP A 318 16.28 -10.12 -15.55
C ASP A 318 17.35 -9.09 -15.97
N ALA A 319 17.07 -8.27 -16.98
CA ALA A 319 18.02 -7.29 -17.48
C ALA A 319 18.16 -6.08 -16.53
N LYS A 320 19.30 -5.38 -16.65
CA LYS A 320 19.59 -4.14 -15.93
C LYS A 320 19.82 -2.98 -16.89
N PHE A 321 19.26 -1.82 -16.57
CA PHE A 321 19.63 -0.55 -17.19
C PHE A 321 20.56 0.20 -16.24
N HIS A 322 21.84 0.26 -16.61
CA HIS A 322 22.88 1.03 -15.91
C HIS A 322 22.88 2.45 -16.45
N PHE A 323 22.37 3.40 -15.68
CA PHE A 323 22.35 4.81 -16.07
C PHE A 323 23.68 5.49 -15.72
N ALA A 324 24.37 6.04 -16.72
CA ALA A 324 25.60 6.80 -16.49
C ALA A 324 25.31 8.12 -15.75
N LYS A 325 26.30 8.64 -15.00
CA LYS A 325 26.19 9.94 -14.31
C LYS A 325 25.78 11.11 -15.22
N THR A 326 26.19 11.05 -16.48
CA THR A 326 25.94 12.05 -17.52
C THR A 326 24.56 11.94 -18.15
N TRP A 327 23.79 10.90 -17.86
CA TRP A 327 22.43 10.71 -18.33
C TRP A 327 21.50 11.87 -17.95
N LYS A 328 20.68 12.31 -18.91
CA LYS A 328 19.68 13.39 -18.74
C LYS A 328 18.29 13.06 -19.31
N GLY A 329 18.13 11.93 -20.00
CA GLY A 329 16.83 11.49 -20.53
C GLY A 329 15.99 10.74 -19.49
N GLN A 330 14.89 10.15 -19.95
CA GLN A 330 13.97 9.34 -19.15
C GLN A 330 13.65 8.01 -19.86
N VAL A 331 13.23 6.98 -19.12
CA VAL A 331 12.54 5.84 -19.71
C VAL A 331 11.05 6.17 -19.81
N VAL A 332 10.54 6.42 -21.01
CA VAL A 332 9.17 6.89 -21.22
C VAL A 332 8.29 5.72 -21.64
N LEU A 333 7.21 5.48 -20.91
CA LEU A 333 6.11 4.63 -21.33
C LEU A 333 5.02 5.52 -21.90
N LYS A 334 4.69 5.33 -23.18
CA LYS A 334 3.68 6.11 -23.90
C LYS A 334 2.75 5.17 -24.67
N ASP A 335 1.51 5.61 -24.88
CA ASP A 335 0.60 4.93 -25.80
C ASP A 335 0.74 5.51 -27.22
N PRO A 336 1.00 4.70 -28.26
CA PRO A 336 1.21 5.17 -29.63
C PRO A 336 -0.08 5.66 -30.29
N ALA A 337 -1.25 5.23 -29.80
CA ALA A 337 -2.54 5.57 -30.37
C ALA A 337 -3.30 6.65 -29.59
N ASN A 338 -2.84 7.01 -28.39
CA ASN A 338 -3.55 7.90 -27.47
C ASN A 338 -2.64 9.03 -26.98
N GLU A 339 -2.78 10.20 -27.61
CA GLU A 339 -2.25 11.45 -27.06
C GLU A 339 -3.35 12.19 -26.29
N ILE A 340 -2.95 12.96 -25.27
CA ILE A 340 -3.85 13.84 -24.54
C ILE A 340 -4.21 15.01 -25.46
N ILE A 341 -5.50 15.22 -25.68
CA ILE A 341 -6.01 16.32 -26.50
C ILE A 341 -6.55 17.41 -25.56
N THR A 342 -6.07 18.64 -25.73
CA THR A 342 -6.64 19.81 -25.06
C THR A 342 -7.64 20.49 -25.98
N TYR A 343 -8.90 20.52 -25.56
CA TYR A 343 -9.97 21.26 -26.21
C TYR A 343 -10.14 22.61 -25.51
N ASP A 344 -9.64 23.67 -26.13
CA ASP A 344 -9.78 25.05 -25.67
C ASP A 344 -10.34 25.95 -26.80
N SER A 345 -10.48 27.26 -26.52
CA SER A 345 -10.99 28.22 -27.51
C SER A 345 -10.02 28.55 -28.65
N SER A 346 -8.78 28.04 -28.62
CA SER A 346 -7.77 28.31 -29.66
C SER A 346 -8.00 27.51 -30.94
N THR A 347 -8.77 26.42 -30.87
CA THR A 347 -9.11 25.58 -32.03
C THR A 347 -10.60 25.60 -32.31
N SER A 348 -11.01 25.48 -33.58
CA SER A 348 -12.44 25.43 -33.95
C SER A 348 -13.16 24.23 -33.32
N ALA A 349 -12.48 23.09 -33.20
CA ALA A 349 -13.03 21.90 -32.58
C ALA A 349 -13.22 22.09 -31.06
N GLY A 350 -12.23 22.67 -30.37
CA GLY A 350 -12.33 22.98 -28.95
C GLY A 350 -13.40 24.03 -28.66
N ALA A 351 -13.46 25.13 -29.43
CA ALA A 351 -14.51 26.14 -29.30
C ALA A 351 -15.92 25.55 -29.49
N ALA A 352 -16.11 24.64 -30.46
CA ALA A 352 -17.38 23.97 -30.67
C ALA A 352 -17.77 23.04 -29.52
N LEU A 353 -16.82 22.27 -28.97
CA LEU A 353 -17.05 21.39 -27.81
C LEU A 353 -17.40 22.20 -26.56
N LEU A 354 -16.63 23.25 -26.27
CA LEU A 354 -16.89 24.13 -25.12
C LEU A 354 -18.23 24.84 -25.24
N ALA A 355 -18.66 25.25 -26.44
CA ALA A 355 -19.98 25.82 -26.66
C ALA A 355 -21.12 24.85 -26.32
N LYS A 356 -20.97 23.55 -26.63
CA LYS A 356 -21.95 22.52 -26.26
C LYS A 356 -22.01 22.30 -24.75
N ILE A 357 -20.85 22.19 -24.09
CA ILE A 357 -20.77 21.99 -22.63
C ILE A 357 -21.32 23.22 -21.90
N ASN A 358 -20.84 24.42 -22.22
CA ASN A 358 -21.25 25.65 -21.55
C ASN A 358 -22.67 26.09 -21.89
N GLY A 359 -23.17 25.73 -23.08
CA GLY A 359 -24.55 25.98 -23.50
C GLY A 359 -25.58 24.98 -22.97
N SER A 360 -25.14 23.90 -22.31
CA SER A 360 -26.03 22.93 -21.68
C SER A 360 -26.76 23.50 -20.45
N SER A 361 -27.84 22.84 -20.02
CA SER A 361 -28.58 23.21 -18.82
C SER A 361 -27.65 23.32 -17.61
N SER A 362 -27.76 24.40 -16.85
CA SER A 362 -26.97 24.58 -15.63
C SER A 362 -27.22 23.48 -14.59
N GLN A 363 -28.41 22.84 -14.61
CA GLN A 363 -28.75 21.71 -13.74
C GLN A 363 -27.84 20.49 -13.97
N SER A 364 -27.45 20.23 -15.22
CA SER A 364 -26.53 19.13 -15.58
C SER A 364 -25.10 19.35 -15.08
N ARG A 365 -24.79 20.57 -14.58
CA ARG A 365 -23.48 20.98 -14.09
C ARG A 365 -23.48 21.34 -12.60
N LEU A 366 -24.55 21.04 -11.86
CA LEU A 366 -24.58 21.22 -10.41
C LEU A 366 -23.84 20.08 -9.69
N ALA A 367 -23.43 20.33 -8.44
CA ALA A 367 -22.96 19.26 -7.57
C ALA A 367 -23.98 18.11 -7.51
N GLN A 368 -23.49 16.87 -7.43
CA GLN A 368 -24.26 15.62 -7.52
C GLN A 368 -24.80 15.26 -8.91
N SER A 369 -24.61 16.10 -9.94
CA SER A 369 -24.96 15.72 -11.31
C SER A 369 -24.01 14.64 -11.85
N LEU A 370 -24.56 13.71 -12.63
CA LEU A 370 -23.87 12.55 -13.23
C LEU A 370 -23.80 12.60 -14.75
N GLN A 371 -24.35 13.64 -15.38
CA GLN A 371 -24.44 13.77 -16.83
C GLN A 371 -24.33 15.23 -17.23
N ILE A 372 -23.57 15.53 -18.29
CA ILE A 372 -23.56 16.85 -18.92
C ILE A 372 -24.43 16.78 -20.18
N ASP A 373 -25.56 17.50 -20.20
CA ASP A 373 -26.56 17.38 -21.26
C ASP A 373 -25.99 17.67 -22.66
N GLY A 374 -25.05 18.61 -22.74
CA GLY A 374 -24.36 18.99 -23.98
C GLY A 374 -23.53 17.88 -24.61
N LEU A 375 -23.29 16.78 -23.89
CA LEU A 375 -22.52 15.62 -24.34
C LEU A 375 -23.38 14.38 -24.66
N VAL A 376 -24.71 14.45 -24.54
CA VAL A 376 -25.59 13.28 -24.69
C VAL A 376 -25.57 12.69 -26.12
N ASP A 377 -25.54 13.55 -27.13
CA ASP A 377 -25.46 13.14 -28.54
C ASP A 377 -24.11 13.50 -29.18
N ASP A 378 -23.14 13.90 -28.35
CA ASP A 378 -21.78 14.17 -28.76
C ASP A 378 -20.90 12.94 -28.53
N THR A 379 -20.00 12.66 -29.48
CA THR A 379 -19.12 11.49 -29.40
C THR A 379 -17.66 11.85 -29.19
N THR A 380 -17.31 13.14 -29.16
CA THR A 380 -15.93 13.64 -29.07
C THR A 380 -15.24 13.13 -27.81
N LEU A 381 -15.93 13.17 -26.66
CA LEU A 381 -15.39 12.75 -25.37
C LEU A 381 -15.80 11.33 -24.94
N ASN A 382 -16.43 10.55 -25.82
CA ASN A 382 -16.82 9.18 -25.47
C ASN A 382 -15.59 8.34 -25.09
N SER A 383 -15.67 7.66 -23.95
CA SER A 383 -14.58 6.81 -23.42
C SER A 383 -13.28 7.58 -23.21
N CYS A 384 -13.37 8.84 -22.79
CA CYS A 384 -12.20 9.63 -22.41
C CYS A 384 -12.17 9.85 -20.89
N MET A 385 -11.00 9.71 -20.28
CA MET A 385 -10.72 10.42 -19.04
C MET A 385 -10.61 11.89 -19.38
N CYS A 386 -11.40 12.73 -18.71
CA CYS A 386 -11.47 14.16 -18.95
C CYS A 386 -11.11 14.94 -17.70
N ILE A 387 -10.42 16.06 -17.90
CA ILE A 387 -10.11 17.05 -16.87
C ILE A 387 -10.70 18.38 -17.33
N PHE A 388 -11.74 18.83 -16.64
CA PHE A 388 -12.47 20.06 -16.91
C PHE A 388 -11.91 21.18 -16.04
N ASP A 389 -11.36 22.23 -16.65
CA ASP A 389 -11.05 23.47 -15.92
C ASP A 389 -12.32 24.32 -15.83
N SER A 390 -12.85 24.45 -14.62
CA SER A 390 -14.11 25.17 -14.38
C SER A 390 -13.99 26.69 -14.48
N GLY A 391 -12.77 27.24 -14.43
CA GLY A 391 -12.54 28.67 -14.29
C GLY A 391 -12.95 29.25 -12.92
N ILE A 392 -13.39 28.42 -11.97
CA ILE A 392 -13.82 28.84 -10.63
C ILE A 392 -12.61 28.82 -9.69
N PRO A 393 -12.20 29.96 -9.09
CA PRO A 393 -11.13 29.99 -8.09
C PRO A 393 -11.46 29.10 -6.89
N ALA A 394 -10.61 28.11 -6.56
CA ALA A 394 -10.90 27.14 -5.50
C ALA A 394 -10.02 27.32 -4.26
N TYR A 395 -8.70 27.41 -4.43
CA TYR A 395 -7.76 27.51 -3.31
C TYR A 395 -6.45 28.18 -3.70
N TYR A 396 -5.63 28.53 -2.71
CA TYR A 396 -4.27 29.01 -2.94
C TYR A 396 -3.27 27.85 -2.83
N SER A 397 -2.39 27.75 -3.83
CA SER A 397 -1.22 26.88 -3.83
C SER A 397 0.01 27.78 -3.86
N ARG A 398 0.73 27.87 -2.72
CA ARG A 398 1.94 28.73 -2.56
C ARG A 398 1.73 30.18 -3.02
N GLY A 399 0.59 30.76 -2.65
CA GLY A 399 0.20 32.13 -3.01
C GLY A 399 -0.45 32.30 -4.38
N VAL A 400 -0.53 31.25 -5.21
CA VAL A 400 -1.16 31.28 -6.53
C VAL A 400 -2.57 30.71 -6.47
N VAL A 401 -3.54 31.40 -7.06
CA VAL A 401 -4.93 30.91 -7.17
C VAL A 401 -4.97 29.70 -8.10
N LYS A 402 -5.55 28.59 -7.63
CA LYS A 402 -5.86 27.40 -8.42
C LYS A 402 -7.36 27.30 -8.63
N ASN A 403 -7.77 27.03 -9.87
CA ASN A 403 -9.17 26.80 -10.19
C ASN A 403 -9.61 25.39 -9.75
N TYR A 404 -10.90 25.19 -9.56
CA TYR A 404 -11.47 23.87 -9.42
C TYR A 404 -11.38 23.15 -10.77
N GLU A 405 -10.58 22.09 -10.81
CA GLU A 405 -10.54 21.14 -11.92
C GLU A 405 -11.37 19.92 -11.54
N HIS A 406 -12.20 19.40 -12.43
CA HIS A 406 -12.89 18.12 -12.21
C HIS A 406 -12.29 17.05 -13.10
N ILE A 407 -11.85 15.94 -12.51
CA ILE A 407 -11.35 14.76 -13.24
C ILE A 407 -12.38 13.63 -13.18
N GLY A 408 -12.71 13.04 -14.32
CA GLY A 408 -13.67 11.94 -14.41
C GLY A 408 -13.66 11.25 -15.77
N LEU A 409 -14.19 10.02 -15.84
CA LEU A 409 -14.36 9.30 -17.09
C LEU A 409 -15.71 9.66 -17.71
N ILE A 410 -15.71 10.02 -19.00
CA ILE A 410 -16.94 10.28 -19.77
C ILE A 410 -17.34 9.02 -20.55
N SER A 411 -18.51 8.46 -20.23
CA SER A 411 -19.07 7.32 -20.96
C SER A 411 -19.68 7.74 -22.29
N THR A 412 -20.25 6.77 -23.03
CA THR A 412 -21.18 7.09 -24.11
C THR A 412 -22.38 7.87 -23.55
N ARG A 413 -22.83 8.92 -24.24
CA ARG A 413 -23.95 9.80 -23.83
C ARG A 413 -23.64 10.80 -22.70
N GLY A 414 -22.38 11.15 -22.46
CA GLY A 414 -22.03 12.25 -21.57
C GLY A 414 -22.22 11.98 -20.07
N LEU A 415 -22.37 10.72 -19.65
CA LEU A 415 -22.35 10.38 -18.23
C LEU A 415 -20.92 10.47 -17.70
N ILE A 416 -20.78 10.91 -16.46
CA ILE A 416 -19.51 11.03 -15.74
C ILE A 416 -19.40 9.85 -14.77
N SER A 417 -18.22 9.25 -14.62
CA SER A 417 -17.99 8.10 -13.72
C SER A 417 -18.35 8.39 -12.26
N ASP A 418 -18.07 9.61 -11.81
CA ASP A 418 -18.35 10.08 -10.47
C ASP A 418 -19.22 11.32 -10.54
N ALA A 419 -20.14 11.45 -9.59
CA ALA A 419 -20.95 12.66 -9.49
C ALA A 419 -20.07 13.87 -9.19
N LEU A 420 -20.42 15.03 -9.74
CA LEU A 420 -19.68 16.27 -9.50
C LEU A 420 -19.63 16.60 -8.00
N TYR A 421 -18.41 16.72 -7.44
CA TYR A 421 -18.25 17.09 -6.03
C TYR A 421 -18.69 18.53 -5.77
N TYR A 422 -18.20 19.45 -6.60
CA TYR A 422 -18.70 20.83 -6.69
C TYR A 422 -19.32 21.09 -8.05
N SER A 423 -20.24 22.05 -8.10
CA SER A 423 -20.87 22.51 -9.33
C SER A 423 -19.85 23.11 -10.31
N LEU A 424 -19.95 22.77 -11.57
CA LEU A 424 -19.21 23.35 -12.70
C LEU A 424 -19.97 24.56 -13.28
N THR A 425 -20.31 25.53 -12.40
CA THR A 425 -21.13 26.72 -12.74
C THR A 425 -20.36 27.81 -13.48
N GLY A 426 -19.02 27.77 -13.47
CA GLY A 426 -18.18 28.63 -14.29
C GLY A 426 -18.28 28.29 -15.78
N MET A 427 -17.77 29.18 -16.63
CA MET A 427 -17.54 28.84 -18.03
C MET A 427 -16.33 27.91 -18.09
N ILE A 428 -16.54 26.64 -18.48
CA ILE A 428 -15.45 25.69 -18.73
C ILE A 428 -14.53 26.31 -19.78
N SER A 429 -13.28 26.55 -19.41
CA SER A 429 -12.26 27.21 -20.24
C SER A 429 -11.52 26.23 -21.14
N SER A 430 -11.33 25.00 -20.67
CA SER A 430 -10.69 23.92 -21.41
C SER A 430 -11.11 22.54 -20.90
N VAL A 431 -11.00 21.53 -21.77
CA VAL A 431 -11.11 20.11 -21.40
C VAL A 431 -9.89 19.37 -21.92
N ARG A 432 -9.10 18.77 -21.03
CA ARG A 432 -8.06 17.82 -21.44
C ARG A 432 -8.66 16.43 -21.48
N ALA A 433 -8.43 15.68 -22.54
CA ALA A 433 -9.04 14.38 -22.75
C ALA A 433 -7.99 13.33 -23.15
N LEU A 434 -7.95 12.22 -22.41
CA LEU A 434 -7.22 11.01 -22.76
C LEU A 434 -8.22 9.94 -23.17
N ARG A 435 -8.14 9.45 -24.42
CA ARG A 435 -8.95 8.33 -24.90
C ARG A 435 -8.52 7.03 -24.23
N ILE A 436 -9.49 6.27 -23.72
CA ILE A 436 -9.25 5.01 -23.02
C ILE A 436 -9.22 3.84 -24.00
N LYS A 437 -8.16 3.03 -23.96
CA LYS A 437 -8.09 1.81 -24.76
C LYS A 437 -8.85 0.64 -24.13
N PRO A 438 -9.33 -0.32 -24.93
CA PRO A 438 -10.08 -1.47 -24.42
C PRO A 438 -9.19 -2.59 -23.83
N ASN A 439 -7.89 -2.63 -24.15
CA ASN A 439 -6.98 -3.71 -23.76
C ASN A 439 -5.93 -3.23 -22.75
N THR A 440 -5.50 -4.11 -21.85
CA THR A 440 -4.43 -3.83 -20.89
C THR A 440 -3.06 -3.98 -21.55
N THR A 441 -2.16 -3.03 -21.32
CA THR A 441 -0.75 -3.15 -21.71
C THR A 441 0.09 -3.56 -20.50
N ILE A 442 0.92 -4.60 -20.69
CA ILE A 442 1.79 -5.13 -19.63
C ILE A 442 3.20 -4.62 -19.88
N VAL A 443 3.79 -4.02 -18.85
CA VAL A 443 5.19 -3.57 -18.86
C VAL A 443 5.91 -4.20 -17.67
N LYS A 444 6.96 -4.98 -17.93
CA LYS A 444 7.91 -5.46 -16.93
C LYS A 444 9.23 -4.73 -17.13
N LEU A 445 9.50 -3.78 -16.24
CA LEU A 445 10.68 -2.94 -16.30
C LEU A 445 11.93 -3.75 -15.88
N PRO A 446 13.10 -3.45 -16.46
CA PRO A 446 14.37 -3.97 -15.96
C PRO A 446 14.67 -3.39 -14.57
N MET A 447 15.69 -3.95 -13.91
CA MET A 447 16.28 -3.27 -12.74
C MET A 447 16.92 -1.95 -13.19
N LEU A 448 16.57 -0.86 -12.52
CA LEU A 448 17.13 0.46 -12.72
C LEU A 448 18.34 0.62 -11.81
N ASP A 449 19.54 0.62 -12.39
CA ASP A 449 20.80 0.67 -11.65
C ASP A 449 21.33 2.12 -11.60
N PHE A 450 21.40 2.67 -10.38
CA PHE A 450 21.81 4.04 -10.09
C PHE A 450 23.25 4.14 -9.56
N THR A 451 24.07 3.09 -9.72
CA THR A 451 25.46 3.04 -9.21
C THR A 451 26.30 4.28 -9.56
N ASP A 452 26.16 4.82 -10.79
CA ASP A 452 26.92 6.00 -11.23
C ASP A 452 26.33 7.34 -10.75
N ARG A 453 25.27 7.33 -9.93
CA ARG A 453 24.61 8.51 -9.35
C ARG A 453 24.04 9.49 -10.41
N PRO A 454 23.17 9.04 -11.34
CA PRO A 454 22.45 9.96 -12.23
C PRO A 454 21.45 10.83 -11.44
N HIS A 455 21.16 12.04 -11.92
CA HIS A 455 20.11 12.92 -11.36
C HIS A 455 18.73 12.56 -11.94
N ALA A 456 17.67 12.46 -11.14
CA ALA A 456 16.46 11.69 -11.52
C ALA A 456 15.30 12.44 -12.24
N ILE A 457 14.72 11.79 -13.27
CA ILE A 457 13.42 11.05 -13.25
C ILE A 457 13.59 9.83 -14.18
N SER A 458 13.65 8.61 -13.65
CA SER A 458 14.14 7.46 -14.44
C SER A 458 13.07 6.63 -15.15
N VAL A 459 11.79 6.74 -14.78
CA VAL A 459 10.66 6.22 -15.57
C VAL A 459 9.50 7.22 -15.58
N LEU A 460 9.01 7.59 -16.76
CA LEU A 460 7.86 8.46 -16.96
C LEU A 460 6.74 7.71 -17.70
N MET A 461 5.57 7.59 -17.10
CA MET A 461 4.34 7.19 -17.79
C MET A 461 3.61 8.44 -18.24
N GLN A 462 3.35 8.57 -19.54
CA GLN A 462 2.69 9.74 -20.12
C GLN A 462 1.50 9.32 -20.97
N GLY A 463 0.30 9.76 -20.61
CA GLY A 463 -0.92 9.47 -21.38
C GLY A 463 -1.28 7.97 -21.42
N CYS A 464 -0.96 7.24 -20.35
CA CYS A 464 -1.17 5.80 -20.29
C CYS A 464 -2.58 5.48 -19.76
N SER A 465 -3.37 4.70 -20.50
CA SER A 465 -4.63 4.14 -19.99
C SER A 465 -4.53 2.63 -19.88
N ARG A 466 -4.96 2.01 -18.77
CA ARG A 466 -4.98 0.55 -18.58
C ARG A 466 -3.60 -0.10 -18.77
N TYR A 467 -2.60 0.42 -18.07
CA TYR A 467 -1.27 -0.20 -18.00
C TYR A 467 -1.11 -0.99 -16.70
N GLU A 468 -0.50 -2.17 -16.80
CA GLU A 468 0.00 -2.93 -15.65
C GLU A 468 1.53 -2.93 -15.70
N VAL A 469 2.15 -2.17 -14.80
CA VAL A 469 3.61 -2.00 -14.74
C VAL A 469 4.17 -2.77 -13.56
N TRP A 470 5.11 -3.66 -13.82
CA TRP A 470 5.85 -4.43 -12.83
C TRP A 470 7.24 -3.77 -12.65
N GLY A 471 7.52 -3.34 -11.42
CA GLY A 471 8.61 -2.41 -11.11
C GLY A 471 8.11 -0.96 -10.94
N PRO A 472 9.00 0.03 -10.76
CA PRO A 472 10.46 -0.06 -10.90
C PRO A 472 11.15 -0.75 -9.72
N ASN A 473 12.22 -1.47 -10.04
CA ASN A 473 13.15 -2.02 -9.05
C ASN A 473 14.45 -1.22 -9.13
N VAL A 474 14.94 -0.69 -8.02
CA VAL A 474 16.09 0.23 -7.99
C VAL A 474 17.24 -0.37 -7.19
N SER A 475 18.45 -0.30 -7.72
CA SER A 475 19.69 -0.60 -7.00
C SER A 475 20.59 0.63 -6.86
N ASP A 476 21.39 0.66 -5.80
CA ASP A 476 22.51 1.60 -5.59
C ASP A 476 22.15 3.09 -5.73
N ARG A 477 20.90 3.45 -5.37
CA ARG A 477 20.43 4.83 -5.31
C ARG A 477 21.17 5.62 -4.24
N ASN A 478 21.71 6.77 -4.63
CA ASN A 478 22.51 7.61 -3.74
C ASN A 478 21.67 8.45 -2.78
N LEU A 479 22.25 8.79 -1.62
CA LEU A 479 21.62 9.67 -0.61
C LEU A 479 21.88 11.16 -0.89
N THR A 480 22.63 11.52 -1.92
CA THR A 480 22.94 12.92 -2.25
C THR A 480 22.56 13.18 -3.70
N ASP A 481 21.81 14.25 -3.93
CA ASP A 481 21.41 14.68 -5.27
C ASP A 481 21.33 16.22 -5.38
N THR A 482 21.22 16.74 -6.61
CA THR A 482 21.14 18.18 -6.92
C THR A 482 19.73 18.62 -7.31
N GLY A 483 18.70 18.20 -6.57
CA GLY A 483 17.33 18.57 -6.90
C GLY A 483 16.28 17.72 -6.19
N SER A 484 15.02 17.87 -6.59
CA SER A 484 13.97 16.93 -6.19
C SER A 484 13.88 15.79 -7.19
N GLU A 485 13.67 14.57 -6.70
CA GLU A 485 13.77 13.34 -7.49
C GLU A 485 12.52 12.47 -7.43
N TYR A 486 12.24 11.79 -8.54
CA TYR A 486 11.18 10.78 -8.67
C TYR A 486 11.72 9.55 -9.40
N VAL A 487 11.56 8.34 -8.84
CA VAL A 487 11.95 7.11 -9.57
C VAL A 487 10.96 6.83 -10.70
N LEU A 488 9.67 6.74 -10.36
CA LEU A 488 8.56 6.60 -11.31
C LEU A 488 7.66 7.82 -11.21
N SER A 489 7.33 8.41 -12.37
CA SER A 489 6.37 9.49 -12.49
C SER A 489 5.23 9.10 -13.42
N MET A 490 3.98 9.33 -13.02
CA MET A 490 2.79 9.12 -13.83
C MET A 490 2.13 10.46 -14.15
N HIS A 491 1.80 10.69 -15.42
CA HIS A 491 1.16 11.91 -15.90
C HIS A 491 0.00 11.54 -16.82
N ASP A 492 -1.19 12.04 -16.49
CA ASP A 492 -2.42 11.85 -17.27
C ASP A 492 -2.68 10.36 -17.52
N CYS A 493 -2.86 9.61 -16.44
CA CYS A 493 -3.02 8.15 -16.49
C CYS A 493 -4.40 7.70 -15.99
N PHE A 494 -4.96 6.68 -16.63
CA PHE A 494 -6.27 6.12 -16.26
C PHE A 494 -6.16 4.63 -15.99
N ASP A 495 -6.72 4.13 -14.88
CA ASP A 495 -6.80 2.70 -14.53
C ASP A 495 -5.46 1.97 -14.71
N CYS A 496 -4.37 2.63 -14.28
CA CYS A 496 -3.02 2.06 -14.33
C CYS A 496 -2.63 1.47 -12.99
N GLU A 497 -1.94 0.33 -13.01
CA GLU A 497 -1.50 -0.39 -11.84
C GLU A 497 0.03 -0.51 -11.80
N ILE A 498 0.64 -0.06 -10.71
CA ILE A 498 2.07 -0.20 -10.45
C ILE A 498 2.25 -1.28 -9.40
N ARG A 499 2.97 -2.35 -9.75
CA ARG A 499 3.05 -3.60 -8.97
C ARG A 499 4.49 -3.95 -8.65
N TRP A 500 4.72 -4.46 -7.45
CA TRP A 500 6.01 -5.04 -7.04
C TRP A 500 7.22 -4.11 -7.17
N GLY A 501 7.04 -2.80 -6.97
CA GLY A 501 8.16 -1.87 -6.96
C GLY A 501 9.02 -2.04 -5.71
N TYR A 502 10.33 -1.98 -5.87
CA TYR A 502 11.29 -2.12 -4.78
C TYR A 502 12.38 -1.05 -4.86
N ASP A 503 12.46 -0.24 -3.80
CA ASP A 503 13.51 0.75 -3.60
C ASP A 503 14.18 0.45 -2.24
N VAL A 504 15.44 -0.01 -2.29
CA VAL A 504 16.21 -0.46 -1.12
C VAL A 504 16.73 0.70 -0.27
N HIS A 505 16.76 1.92 -0.80
CA HIS A 505 17.36 3.08 -0.15
C HIS A 505 16.29 4.00 0.43
N PRO A 506 16.58 4.69 1.55
CA PRO A 506 15.61 5.62 2.13
C PRO A 506 15.38 6.79 1.16
N ASN A 507 14.11 7.20 1.04
CA ASN A 507 13.65 8.36 0.25
C ASN A 507 14.09 9.72 0.83
N VAL A 508 15.32 9.79 1.33
CA VAL A 508 15.95 10.98 1.88
C VAL A 508 17.19 11.27 1.05
N SER A 509 17.16 12.39 0.34
CA SER A 509 18.30 12.88 -0.42
C SER A 509 18.80 14.19 0.20
N PHE A 510 20.11 14.40 0.21
CA PHE A 510 20.76 15.65 0.60
C PHE A 510 21.10 16.49 -0.62
N ASN A 511 21.05 17.82 -0.48
CA ASN A 511 21.40 18.77 -1.54
C ASN A 511 22.92 18.79 -1.79
N GLY A 512 23.42 17.79 -2.51
CA GLY A 512 24.85 17.58 -2.78
C GLY A 512 25.63 16.83 -1.70
N GLU A 513 26.84 16.42 -2.06
CA GLU A 513 27.72 15.62 -1.21
C GLU A 513 28.20 16.42 0.02
N GLY A 514 28.03 15.87 1.22
CA GLY A 514 28.39 16.52 2.49
C GLY A 514 27.40 17.56 3.01
N SER A 515 26.26 17.77 2.33
CA SER A 515 25.20 18.69 2.76
C SER A 515 24.37 18.13 3.93
N THR A 516 23.93 18.99 4.84
CA THR A 516 22.94 18.65 5.88
C THR A 516 21.51 19.06 5.48
N SER A 517 21.34 19.70 4.33
CA SER A 517 20.05 20.19 3.84
C SER A 517 19.37 19.11 3.00
N LEU A 518 18.16 18.72 3.37
CA LEU A 518 17.37 17.71 2.67
C LEU A 518 16.72 18.27 1.40
N VAL A 519 16.58 17.44 0.37
CA VAL A 519 15.80 17.69 -0.85
C VAL A 519 14.73 16.61 -1.03
N SER A 520 13.61 17.00 -1.66
CA SER A 520 12.45 16.11 -1.78
C SER A 520 12.75 14.92 -2.69
N SER A 521 12.57 13.71 -2.18
CA SER A 521 12.95 12.48 -2.87
C SER A 521 11.84 11.46 -2.73
N TYR A 522 11.33 10.97 -3.87
CA TYR A 522 10.18 10.07 -3.90
C TYR A 522 10.44 8.87 -4.81
N THR A 523 9.89 7.72 -4.44
CA THR A 523 9.86 6.56 -5.34
C THR A 523 8.72 6.70 -6.35
N LEU A 524 7.58 7.24 -5.91
CA LEU A 524 6.37 7.34 -6.72
C LEU A 524 5.90 8.80 -6.81
N ASN A 525 5.69 9.28 -8.03
CA ASN A 525 5.01 10.53 -8.33
C ASN A 525 3.84 10.25 -9.28
N PHE A 526 2.69 10.86 -9.05
CA PHE A 526 1.53 10.68 -9.92
C PHE A 526 0.68 11.96 -10.01
N ASN A 527 0.37 12.35 -11.24
CA ASN A 527 -0.26 13.63 -11.56
C ASN A 527 -1.37 13.38 -12.57
N TYR A 528 -2.55 13.99 -12.34
CA TYR A 528 -3.67 13.87 -13.27
C TYR A 528 -4.09 12.41 -13.50
N CYS A 529 -4.10 11.63 -12.43
CA CYS A 529 -4.39 10.20 -12.47
C CYS A 529 -5.81 9.92 -11.97
N LEU A 530 -6.53 9.04 -12.67
CA LEU A 530 -7.86 8.55 -12.30
C LEU A 530 -7.85 7.03 -12.18
N ASP A 531 -8.44 6.48 -11.11
CA ASP A 531 -8.59 5.04 -10.86
C ASP A 531 -7.27 4.23 -10.83
N CYS A 532 -6.14 4.90 -10.55
CA CYS A 532 -4.82 4.27 -10.53
C CYS A 532 -4.51 3.59 -9.18
N LYS A 533 -3.73 2.49 -9.23
CA LYS A 533 -3.44 1.64 -8.07
C LYS A 533 -1.94 1.39 -7.90
N PHE A 534 -1.50 1.42 -6.65
CA PHE A 534 -0.14 1.08 -6.23
C PHE A 534 -0.21 -0.15 -5.34
N ILE A 535 0.42 -1.25 -5.78
CA ILE A 535 0.27 -2.56 -5.15
C ILE A 535 1.64 -3.12 -4.80
N ASN A 536 1.81 -3.52 -3.54
CA ASN A 536 3.02 -4.14 -3.00
C ASN A 536 4.29 -3.34 -3.31
N GLN A 537 4.21 -2.03 -3.12
CA GLN A 537 5.33 -1.12 -3.27
C GLN A 537 6.17 -1.16 -1.99
N ARG A 538 7.47 -1.36 -2.10
CA ARG A 538 8.40 -1.41 -0.97
C ARG A 538 9.41 -0.30 -1.11
N SER A 539 9.18 0.79 -0.39
CA SER A 539 10.08 1.92 -0.33
C SER A 539 10.07 2.50 1.08
N MET A 540 10.97 1.96 1.91
CA MET A 540 11.02 2.21 3.36
C MET A 540 12.26 3.00 3.74
N GLY A 541 12.17 3.83 4.79
CA GLY A 541 13.26 4.65 5.32
C GLY A 541 12.80 5.96 5.97
N PHE A 542 13.72 6.91 6.12
CA PHE A 542 13.36 8.31 6.40
C PHE A 542 13.08 9.04 5.07
N GLY A 543 12.13 9.98 5.02
CA GLY A 543 11.85 10.78 3.82
C GLY A 543 10.39 10.80 3.34
N TRP A 544 10.15 11.04 2.04
CA TRP A 544 8.82 11.39 1.53
C TRP A 544 7.98 10.23 0.96
N GLY A 545 8.57 9.14 0.45
CA GLY A 545 7.79 7.98 0.00
C GLY A 545 7.14 8.16 -1.39
N SER A 546 5.95 8.75 -1.40
CA SER A 546 5.15 8.98 -2.62
C SER A 546 4.49 10.35 -2.61
N THR A 547 4.24 10.91 -3.79
CA THR A 547 3.57 12.20 -3.94
C THR A 547 2.61 12.27 -5.11
N ALA A 548 1.53 13.03 -4.93
CA ALA A 548 0.70 13.54 -6.00
C ALA A 548 0.89 15.05 -6.12
N GLY A 549 1.56 15.51 -7.17
CA GLY A 549 1.80 16.94 -7.41
C GLY A 549 0.56 17.70 -7.86
N GLU A 550 -0.31 17.04 -8.62
CA GLU A 550 -1.49 17.59 -9.28
C GLU A 550 -2.76 16.82 -8.92
N VAL A 551 -3.93 17.32 -9.36
CA VAL A 551 -5.22 16.70 -9.04
C VAL A 551 -5.25 15.23 -9.47
N CYS A 552 -5.64 14.35 -8.55
CA CYS A 552 -5.81 12.93 -8.80
C CYS A 552 -7.13 12.48 -8.15
N SER A 553 -7.78 11.48 -8.71
CA SER A 553 -9.03 10.93 -8.19
C SER A 553 -8.98 9.41 -8.09
N ASN A 554 -9.67 8.86 -7.10
CA ASN A 554 -9.84 7.42 -6.91
C ASN A 554 -8.53 6.63 -6.86
N THR A 555 -7.56 7.07 -6.05
CA THR A 555 -6.25 6.42 -5.92
C THR A 555 -6.26 5.32 -4.86
N THR A 556 -5.65 4.16 -5.13
CA THR A 556 -5.62 3.04 -4.19
C THR A 556 -4.21 2.54 -3.90
N PHE A 557 -3.86 2.35 -2.63
CA PHE A 557 -2.62 1.73 -2.15
C PHE A 557 -2.94 0.41 -1.44
N ILE A 558 -2.29 -0.69 -1.83
CA ILE A 558 -2.54 -2.03 -1.27
C ILE A 558 -1.22 -2.74 -0.96
N PHE A 559 -1.05 -3.23 0.26
CA PHE A 559 0.16 -3.95 0.69
C PHE A 559 1.46 -3.14 0.54
N CYS A 560 1.35 -1.82 0.53
CA CYS A 560 2.49 -0.93 0.33
C CYS A 560 3.21 -0.65 1.64
N LYS A 561 4.52 -0.47 1.58
CA LYS A 561 5.36 0.01 2.67
C LYS A 561 6.01 1.31 2.21
N LEU A 562 5.45 2.44 2.63
CA LEU A 562 5.81 3.77 2.18
C LEU A 562 5.96 4.69 3.38
N ASN A 563 7.02 5.50 3.43
CA ASN A 563 7.24 6.37 4.60
C ASN A 563 6.16 7.43 4.79
N ARG A 564 5.60 7.91 3.67
CA ARG A 564 4.54 8.92 3.60
C ARG A 564 3.77 8.78 2.29
N ILE A 565 2.48 9.05 2.36
CA ILE A 565 1.60 9.25 1.21
C ILE A 565 1.23 10.74 1.19
N ASP A 566 1.71 11.43 0.16
CA ASP A 566 1.60 12.88 0.05
C ASP A 566 0.69 13.32 -1.11
N PHE A 567 -0.18 14.29 -0.87
CA PHE A 567 -0.94 14.98 -1.91
C PHE A 567 -0.71 16.48 -1.81
N HIS A 568 -0.09 17.06 -2.85
CA HIS A 568 0.11 18.49 -3.02
C HIS A 568 -1.20 19.17 -3.30
N ASN A 569 -1.75 18.91 -4.48
CA ASN A 569 -3.04 19.44 -4.82
C ASN A 569 -4.15 18.51 -4.30
N PRO A 570 -5.36 19.04 -4.05
CA PRO A 570 -6.43 18.28 -3.43
C PRO A 570 -6.79 17.03 -4.22
N MET A 571 -6.72 15.87 -3.57
CA MET A 571 -7.27 14.64 -4.15
C MET A 571 -8.79 14.70 -4.23
N GLN A 572 -9.36 14.00 -5.20
CA GLN A 572 -10.80 13.91 -5.42
C GLN A 572 -11.28 12.46 -5.30
N GLY A 573 -12.59 12.28 -5.21
CA GLY A 573 -13.19 10.95 -5.11
C GLY A 573 -12.78 10.25 -3.82
N THR A 574 -12.26 9.02 -3.92
CA THR A 574 -11.82 8.23 -2.75
C THR A 574 -10.37 7.79 -2.83
N THR A 575 -9.55 8.15 -1.84
CA THR A 575 -8.22 7.56 -1.66
C THR A 575 -8.29 6.38 -0.68
N LYS A 576 -7.88 5.18 -1.11
CA LYS A 576 -7.90 3.95 -0.30
C LYS A 576 -6.49 3.51 0.10
N ILE A 577 -6.30 3.17 1.37
CA ILE A 577 -5.04 2.67 1.93
C ILE A 577 -5.32 1.37 2.68
N ILE A 578 -4.90 0.24 2.12
CA ILE A 578 -5.31 -1.09 2.57
C ILE A 578 -4.08 -1.93 2.89
N ASP A 579 -3.97 -2.39 4.13
CA ASP A 579 -2.86 -3.25 4.59
C ASP A 579 -1.47 -2.63 4.32
N CYS A 580 -1.34 -1.32 4.53
CA CYS A 580 -0.11 -0.56 4.25
C CYS A 580 0.66 -0.18 5.53
N ASP A 581 1.99 -0.21 5.45
CA ASP A 581 2.91 0.32 6.46
C ASP A 581 3.28 1.78 6.14
N MET A 582 3.25 2.67 7.14
CA MET A 582 3.60 4.08 7.05
C MET A 582 4.59 4.55 8.13
N GLY A 583 5.37 5.58 7.83
CA GLY A 583 6.36 6.17 8.74
C GLY A 583 5.82 7.35 9.57
N ASN A 584 6.73 8.20 10.05
CA ASN A 584 6.47 9.31 10.98
C ASN A 584 5.52 10.41 10.46
N ASN A 585 5.37 10.56 9.14
CA ASN A 585 4.50 11.54 8.49
C ASN A 585 3.52 10.82 7.55
N GLY A 586 2.89 9.76 8.05
CA GLY A 586 2.25 8.73 7.23
C GLY A 586 1.33 9.27 6.15
N ILE A 587 0.50 10.28 6.47
CA ILE A 587 -0.33 10.98 5.50
C ILE A 587 -0.11 12.49 5.59
N SER A 588 0.04 13.12 4.44
CA SER A 588 0.13 14.57 4.30
C SER A 588 -0.69 14.99 3.07
N MET A 589 -1.81 15.70 3.24
CA MET A 589 -2.69 15.96 2.09
C MET A 589 -3.54 17.23 2.16
N CYS A 590 -3.97 17.67 0.99
CA CYS A 590 -5.25 18.37 0.81
C CYS A 590 -6.22 17.46 0.06
N ALA A 591 -7.51 17.68 0.21
CA ALA A 591 -8.52 16.78 -0.34
C ALA A 591 -9.87 17.47 -0.58
N MET A 592 -10.67 16.84 -1.44
CA MET A 592 -12.05 17.14 -1.81
C MET A 592 -12.76 15.79 -2.00
N GLY A 593 -12.88 15.01 -0.92
CA GLY A 593 -13.30 13.61 -1.05
C GLY A 593 -13.08 12.76 0.19
N ARG A 594 -13.06 11.45 0.04
CA ARG A 594 -12.99 10.49 1.15
C ARG A 594 -11.62 9.82 1.23
N ILE A 595 -11.13 9.64 2.45
CA ILE A 595 -10.01 8.76 2.76
C ILE A 595 -10.55 7.51 3.46
N GLU A 596 -10.17 6.34 2.97
CA GLU A 596 -10.53 5.06 3.57
C GLU A 596 -9.27 4.26 3.88
N MET A 597 -9.06 3.92 5.15
CA MET A 597 -7.89 3.22 5.62
C MET A 597 -8.29 1.92 6.33
N ILE A 598 -7.90 0.78 5.77
CA ILE A 598 -8.24 -0.53 6.30
C ILE A 598 -6.96 -1.25 6.71
N ARG A 599 -6.85 -1.56 8.01
CA ARG A 599 -5.66 -2.15 8.66
C ARG A 599 -4.35 -1.40 8.34
N PRO A 600 -4.30 -0.06 8.44
CA PRO A 600 -3.04 0.66 8.28
C PRO A 600 -2.12 0.42 9.49
N HIS A 601 -0.82 0.41 9.26
CA HIS A 601 0.19 0.28 10.31
C HIS A 601 1.15 1.48 10.30
N TRP A 602 1.11 2.33 11.32
CA TRP A 602 2.14 3.34 11.53
C TRP A 602 3.30 2.77 12.34
N LYS A 603 4.50 2.85 11.76
CA LYS A 603 5.78 2.46 12.34
C LYS A 603 6.57 3.72 12.66
N LEU A 604 6.47 4.15 13.92
CA LEU A 604 7.11 5.38 14.36
C LEU A 604 8.56 5.12 14.77
N GLU A 605 9.49 5.86 14.17
CA GLU A 605 10.93 5.69 14.34
C GLU A 605 11.55 6.92 14.99
N THR A 606 12.48 6.72 15.92
CA THR A 606 13.33 7.79 16.48
C THR A 606 14.59 7.89 15.63
N LEU A 607 14.90 9.09 15.13
CA LEU A 607 16.06 9.33 14.28
C LEU A 607 16.96 10.41 14.87
N ASN A 608 18.27 10.21 14.75
CA ASN A 608 19.28 11.19 15.14
C ASN A 608 19.51 12.21 14.01
N ALA A 609 19.98 13.41 14.37
CA ALA A 609 20.38 14.42 13.40
C ALA A 609 21.42 13.85 12.40
N PRO A 610 21.37 14.24 11.11
CA PRO A 610 20.52 15.26 10.49
C PRO A 610 19.11 14.78 10.09
N TYR A 611 18.75 13.53 10.40
CA TYR A 611 17.48 12.90 10.01
C TYR A 611 16.36 13.12 11.03
N THR A 612 16.51 14.10 11.94
CA THR A 612 15.49 14.39 12.94
C THR A 612 14.25 14.98 12.25
N PRO A 613 13.07 14.36 12.36
CA PRO A 613 11.84 14.94 11.81
C PRO A 613 11.54 16.28 12.50
N THR A 614 11.26 17.32 11.71
CA THR A 614 10.88 18.65 12.21
C THR A 614 9.46 18.70 12.77
N GLU A 615 8.62 17.73 12.43
CA GLU A 615 7.28 17.51 12.94
C GLU A 615 6.91 16.03 12.73
N ILE A 616 6.11 15.47 13.64
CA ILE A 616 5.62 14.09 13.57
C ILE A 616 4.10 14.12 13.73
N THR A 617 3.37 13.67 12.71
CA THR A 617 1.91 13.59 12.70
C THR A 617 1.47 12.34 11.93
N LEU A 618 0.44 11.63 12.40
CA LEU A 618 -0.07 10.47 11.66
C LEU A 618 -0.79 10.90 10.36
N ILE A 619 -1.67 11.90 10.47
CA ILE A 619 -2.44 12.50 9.36
C ILE A 619 -2.36 14.03 9.45
N LYS A 620 -1.70 14.64 8.46
CA LYS A 620 -1.47 16.08 8.37
C LYS A 620 -2.24 16.67 7.20
N SER A 621 -2.91 17.81 7.41
CA SER A 621 -3.34 18.65 6.31
C SER A 621 -2.23 19.61 5.88
N ARG A 622 -2.20 19.98 4.59
CA ARG A 622 -1.06 20.69 4.00
C ARG A 622 -1.22 22.19 3.93
N ASP A 623 -0.47 22.87 4.77
CA ASP A 623 -0.50 24.31 4.97
C ASP A 623 -0.01 25.15 3.77
N ASP A 624 0.88 24.62 2.92
CA ASP A 624 1.36 25.33 1.72
C ASP A 624 0.38 25.30 0.52
N ILE A 625 -0.70 24.51 0.60
CA ILE A 625 -1.70 24.29 -0.47
C ILE A 625 -3.14 24.42 0.07
N GLY A 626 -3.39 25.40 0.92
CA GLY A 626 -4.75 25.71 1.43
C GLY A 626 -5.20 24.85 2.62
N GLY A 627 -4.52 23.78 3.00
CA GLY A 627 -4.67 23.14 4.32
C GLY A 627 -6.02 22.48 4.64
N PHE A 628 -6.92 22.35 3.66
CA PHE A 628 -8.25 21.77 3.81
C PHE A 628 -8.34 20.37 3.22
N VAL A 629 -9.34 19.60 3.66
CA VAL A 629 -9.64 18.25 3.13
C VAL A 629 -11.09 18.10 2.70
N ASP A 630 -11.98 19.03 3.09
CA ASP A 630 -13.41 19.09 2.74
C ASP A 630 -14.02 17.73 2.35
N GLY A 631 -14.10 16.82 3.32
CA GLY A 631 -14.35 15.41 3.05
C GLY A 631 -14.32 14.52 4.30
N ASP A 632 -14.34 13.21 4.13
CA ASP A 632 -14.47 12.23 5.24
C ASP A 632 -13.20 11.40 5.43
N ILE A 633 -12.99 10.89 6.65
CA ILE A 633 -11.99 9.86 6.92
C ILE A 633 -12.57 8.67 7.69
N TYR A 634 -12.32 7.48 7.17
CA TYR A 634 -12.64 6.21 7.80
C TYR A 634 -11.35 5.40 8.03
N ILE A 635 -11.14 4.96 9.28
CA ILE A 635 -9.99 4.16 9.69
C ILE A 635 -10.49 2.92 10.41
N GLU A 636 -10.07 1.74 9.98
CA GLU A 636 -10.44 0.47 10.59
C GLU A 636 -9.21 -0.37 10.94
N ASN A 637 -9.18 -0.91 12.16
CA ASN A 637 -8.18 -1.85 12.66
C ASN A 637 -6.73 -1.34 12.51
N ALA A 638 -6.53 -0.05 12.71
CA ALA A 638 -5.21 0.57 12.65
C ALA A 638 -4.30 0.13 13.79
N VAL A 639 -3.00 0.00 13.51
CA VAL A 639 -1.97 -0.26 14.51
C VAL A 639 -0.97 0.88 14.51
N VAL A 640 -0.62 1.38 15.70
CA VAL A 640 0.47 2.34 15.88
C VAL A 640 1.54 1.69 16.76
N SER A 641 2.75 1.58 16.24
CA SER A 641 3.88 0.91 16.89
C SER A 641 5.15 1.76 16.85
N GLY A 642 6.18 1.31 17.56
CA GLY A 642 7.41 2.08 17.72
C GLY A 642 7.21 3.25 18.68
N GLY A 643 8.11 4.24 18.63
CA GLY A 643 7.97 5.43 19.46
C GLY A 643 9.28 6.12 19.81
N PHE A 644 9.11 7.26 20.47
CA PHE A 644 10.19 8.19 20.79
C PHE A 644 10.77 7.91 22.18
N THR A 645 12.10 7.95 22.29
CA THR A 645 12.78 7.87 23.59
C THR A 645 12.95 9.28 24.14
N TYR A 646 12.33 9.57 25.28
CA TYR A 646 12.65 10.76 26.07
C TYR A 646 13.97 10.50 26.79
N ASN A 647 14.96 11.38 26.63
CA ASN A 647 16.20 11.28 27.40
C ASN A 647 15.95 11.63 28.88
N ASP A 648 16.67 10.95 29.78
CA ASP A 648 16.53 10.94 31.25
C ASP A 648 16.63 12.31 31.95
N ASN A 649 17.03 13.36 31.23
CA ASN A 649 17.12 14.74 31.73
C ASN A 649 15.91 15.63 31.34
N ASN A 650 14.83 15.06 30.78
CA ASN A 650 13.66 15.81 30.32
C ASN A 650 13.98 16.97 29.33
N SER A 651 15.18 16.96 28.74
CA SER A 651 15.75 18.07 27.97
C SER A 651 16.50 17.58 26.74
N ILE A 652 15.74 17.03 25.78
CA ILE A 652 15.93 17.26 24.33
C ILE A 652 14.50 17.47 23.80
N ALA A 653 14.07 18.73 23.74
CA ALA A 653 14.03 19.59 22.55
C ALA A 653 12.71 19.42 21.76
N THR A 654 11.75 20.30 22.06
CA THR A 654 10.81 20.96 21.12
C THR A 654 9.86 20.15 20.21
N TYR A 655 9.94 18.83 20.10
CA TYR A 655 9.15 18.06 19.14
C TYR A 655 8.19 17.10 19.83
N LEU A 656 7.06 17.64 20.29
CA LEU A 656 5.87 16.82 20.57
C LEU A 656 5.45 16.11 19.27
N ILE A 657 4.94 14.87 19.34
CA ILE A 657 4.04 14.41 18.27
C ILE A 657 2.96 15.49 18.19
N GLY A 658 2.75 16.03 17.00
CA GLY A 658 1.74 17.05 16.74
C GLY A 658 0.35 16.49 17.02
N GLY A 659 -0.52 16.55 16.02
CA GLY A 659 -1.83 15.94 16.12
C GLY A 659 -1.74 14.46 15.82
N MET A 660 -2.75 13.70 16.25
CA MET A 660 -3.05 12.50 15.48
C MET A 660 -3.58 12.92 14.10
N ILE A 661 -4.50 13.90 14.09
CA ILE A 661 -5.01 14.56 12.88
C ILE A 661 -4.91 16.08 13.08
N ASN A 662 -4.08 16.78 12.30
CA ASN A 662 -3.94 18.23 12.45
C ASN A 662 -3.58 18.97 11.17
N LEU A 663 -3.81 20.28 11.21
CA LEU A 663 -3.09 21.25 10.39
C LEU A 663 -1.84 21.71 11.14
N ALA A 664 -0.66 21.45 10.58
CA ALA A 664 0.63 21.89 11.10
C ALA A 664 0.89 23.39 10.89
N SER A 665 1.82 23.99 11.64
CA SER A 665 1.99 25.45 11.81
C SER A 665 2.86 26.21 10.79
N THR A 666 2.58 27.53 10.72
CA THR A 666 3.34 28.71 10.22
C THR A 666 3.73 28.76 8.73
N ASN A 667 2.70 28.86 7.90
CA ASN A 667 2.66 29.43 6.56
C ASN A 667 3.90 30.25 6.10
N PRO A 668 4.79 29.70 5.26
CA PRO A 668 5.59 30.49 4.35
C PRO A 668 4.78 30.71 3.06
N GLY A 669 3.77 31.59 3.10
CA GLY A 669 2.85 31.80 1.96
C GLY A 669 1.68 32.79 2.14
N GLY A 670 1.27 33.08 3.37
CA GLY A 670 0.57 34.32 3.75
C GLY A 670 -0.96 34.43 3.59
N THR A 671 -1.70 33.49 2.99
CA THR A 671 -3.18 33.62 2.89
C THR A 671 -3.92 32.70 3.85
N THR A 672 -4.75 33.28 4.72
CA THR A 672 -5.60 32.58 5.72
C THR A 672 -7.06 32.56 5.32
N THR A 673 -7.36 32.64 4.03
CA THR A 673 -8.71 32.64 3.47
C THR A 673 -8.72 31.91 2.14
N LEU A 674 -9.87 31.37 1.76
CA LEU A 674 -10.08 30.88 0.39
C LEU A 674 -10.26 32.06 -0.57
N PRO A 675 -9.98 31.89 -1.88
CA PRO A 675 -10.32 32.88 -2.90
C PRO A 675 -11.83 33.19 -2.90
N GLU A 676 -12.19 34.43 -3.28
CA GLU A 676 -13.59 34.80 -3.48
C GLU A 676 -14.26 33.91 -4.53
N GLY A 677 -15.47 33.43 -4.25
CA GLY A 677 -16.20 32.51 -5.12
C GLY A 677 -15.80 31.04 -4.99
N SER A 678 -14.90 30.69 -4.07
CA SER A 678 -14.50 29.30 -3.85
C SER A 678 -15.68 28.42 -3.39
N PRO A 679 -15.87 27.23 -4.00
CA PRO A 679 -16.87 26.26 -3.57
C PRO A 679 -16.41 25.41 -2.38
N VAL A 680 -15.12 25.49 -2.01
CA VAL A 680 -14.52 24.68 -0.94
C VAL A 680 -15.05 25.12 0.41
N VAL A 681 -15.42 24.15 1.26
CA VAL A 681 -15.63 24.42 2.69
C VAL A 681 -14.34 24.13 3.44
N PRO A 682 -13.64 25.15 3.99
CA PRO A 682 -12.33 24.95 4.60
C PRO A 682 -12.51 24.25 5.95
N ARG A 683 -12.43 22.92 5.96
CA ARG A 683 -12.55 22.06 7.16
C ARG A 683 -11.41 21.04 7.17
N LEU A 684 -11.12 20.50 8.36
CA LEU A 684 -10.14 19.42 8.47
C LEU A 684 -10.71 18.08 8.02
N PHE A 685 -11.91 17.71 8.46
CA PHE A 685 -12.73 16.60 7.95
C PHE A 685 -14.18 16.93 8.32
N ARG A 686 -15.17 16.43 7.58
CA ARG A 686 -16.58 16.45 8.00
C ARG A 686 -16.81 15.36 9.02
N ASP A 687 -16.56 14.12 8.62
CA ASP A 687 -16.75 12.93 9.44
C ASP A 687 -15.42 12.21 9.70
N ILE A 688 -15.13 11.91 10.96
CA ILE A 688 -13.96 11.13 11.39
C ILE A 688 -14.48 9.85 12.06
N THR A 689 -14.25 8.69 11.45
CA THR A 689 -14.60 7.40 12.03
C THR A 689 -13.36 6.54 12.20
N ILE A 690 -13.12 6.07 13.43
CA ILE A 690 -12.00 5.19 13.77
C ILE A 690 -12.51 3.99 14.55
N LYS A 691 -12.25 2.79 14.04
CA LYS A 691 -12.69 1.53 14.64
C LYS A 691 -11.50 0.62 14.90
N GLY A 692 -11.39 0.07 16.12
CA GLY A 692 -10.41 -0.95 16.47
C GLY A 692 -8.93 -0.49 16.42
N MET A 693 -8.66 0.81 16.53
CA MET A 693 -7.27 1.32 16.53
C MET A 693 -6.56 0.93 17.82
N LYS A 694 -5.31 0.45 17.71
CA LYS A 694 -4.47 0.03 18.84
C LYS A 694 -3.10 0.69 18.83
N HIS A 695 -2.69 1.21 19.98
CA HIS A 695 -1.32 1.66 20.21
C HIS A 695 -0.53 0.58 20.98
N LEU A 696 0.60 0.14 20.46
CA LEU A 696 1.35 -0.99 21.04
C LEU A 696 2.36 -0.58 22.12
N ARG A 697 2.78 0.68 22.17
CA ARG A 697 3.74 1.20 23.16
C ARG A 697 3.06 2.15 24.13
N ARG A 698 3.23 1.92 25.45
CA ARG A 698 2.72 2.79 26.52
C ARG A 698 3.56 4.07 26.62
N TYR A 699 2.89 5.20 26.87
CA TYR A 699 3.52 6.49 27.20
C TYR A 699 3.09 6.97 28.58
N SER A 700 4.06 7.47 29.37
CA SER A 700 3.81 8.08 30.69
C SER A 700 3.46 9.57 30.59
N THR A 701 3.90 10.23 29.51
CA THR A 701 3.63 11.63 29.15
C THR A 701 2.58 11.70 28.04
N ASP A 702 2.19 12.91 27.64
CA ASP A 702 1.25 13.12 26.53
C ASP A 702 1.77 12.46 25.25
N ARG A 703 0.94 11.60 24.64
CA ARG A 703 1.24 11.02 23.33
C ARG A 703 1.05 12.05 22.23
N TYR A 704 -0.08 12.73 22.22
CA TYR A 704 -0.41 13.77 21.25
C TYR A 704 -0.58 15.11 21.96
N THR A 705 -0.15 16.19 21.33
CA THR A 705 -0.46 17.54 21.83
C THR A 705 -1.99 17.73 21.94
N ARG A 706 -2.69 17.29 20.90
CA ARG A 706 -4.15 17.12 20.85
C ARG A 706 -4.44 15.98 19.88
N PHE A 707 -5.54 15.26 20.10
CA PHE A 707 -6.05 14.27 19.17
C PHE A 707 -6.34 14.89 17.80
N ILE A 708 -7.14 15.97 17.81
CA ILE A 708 -7.49 16.78 16.66
C ILE A 708 -7.33 18.26 17.03
N TYR A 709 -6.66 19.05 16.18
CA TYR A 709 -6.55 20.51 16.35
C TYR A 709 -6.12 21.25 15.07
N SER A 710 -6.26 22.57 15.08
CA SER A 710 -5.70 23.50 14.09
C SER A 710 -4.70 24.45 14.75
N ASN A 711 -3.53 24.63 14.13
CA ASN A 711 -2.57 25.67 14.50
C ASN A 711 -2.89 27.05 13.90
N LEU A 712 -3.69 27.11 12.82
CA LEU A 712 -4.15 28.38 12.24
C LEU A 712 -5.48 28.78 12.89
N PRO A 713 -5.54 29.89 13.65
CA PRO A 713 -6.76 30.34 14.27
C PRO A 713 -7.77 30.79 13.21
N GLN A 714 -9.04 30.39 13.36
CA GLN A 714 -10.17 30.89 12.58
C GLN A 714 -10.08 30.62 11.07
N TYR A 715 -9.41 29.54 10.67
CA TYR A 715 -9.31 29.16 9.26
C TYR A 715 -10.15 27.93 8.90
N LEU A 716 -9.91 26.81 9.59
CA LEU A 716 -10.64 25.56 9.35
C LEU A 716 -11.86 25.45 10.26
N LYS A 717 -12.99 24.98 9.72
CA LYS A 717 -14.10 24.45 10.50
C LYS A 717 -13.68 23.15 11.20
N HIS A 718 -14.21 22.94 12.40
CA HIS A 718 -14.06 21.68 13.14
C HIS A 718 -14.83 20.54 12.43
N PRO A 719 -14.56 19.27 12.78
CA PRO A 719 -15.36 18.14 12.30
C PRO A 719 -16.81 18.19 12.79
N GLU A 720 -17.76 17.80 11.93
CA GLU A 720 -19.18 17.67 12.27
C GLU A 720 -19.43 16.40 13.09
N SER A 721 -18.69 15.33 12.82
CA SER A 721 -18.77 14.10 13.62
C SER A 721 -17.42 13.43 13.86
N ILE A 722 -17.28 12.81 15.04
CA ILE A 722 -16.15 11.98 15.44
C ILE A 722 -16.68 10.73 16.12
N THR A 723 -16.39 9.55 15.56
CA THR A 723 -16.76 8.25 16.12
C THR A 723 -15.52 7.42 16.39
N LEU A 724 -15.34 7.01 17.65
CA LEU A 724 -14.27 6.11 18.09
C LEU A 724 -14.85 4.83 18.67
N ASP A 725 -14.73 3.71 17.96
CA ASP A 725 -15.17 2.40 18.43
C ASP A 725 -13.95 1.53 18.77
N ASP A 726 -13.92 0.95 19.97
CA ASP A 726 -12.86 0.03 20.41
C ASP A 726 -11.44 0.61 20.22
N PHE A 727 -11.28 1.92 20.48
CA PHE A 727 -10.00 2.63 20.39
C PHE A 727 -9.16 2.45 21.66
N ASP A 728 -7.95 1.91 21.53
CA ASP A 728 -6.99 1.77 22.63
C ASP A 728 -5.84 2.78 22.50
N TYR A 729 -5.86 3.80 23.36
CA TYR A 729 -4.90 4.90 23.36
C TYR A 729 -3.55 4.55 24.00
N PHE A 730 -3.54 3.53 24.88
CA PHE A 730 -2.40 3.05 25.66
C PHE A 730 -1.45 4.17 26.15
N CYS A 731 -1.98 5.12 26.92
CA CYS A 731 -1.26 6.29 27.43
C CYS A 731 -1.69 6.60 28.86
N ASP A 732 -0.78 7.14 29.67
CA ASP A 732 -1.06 7.50 31.06
C ASP A 732 -1.72 8.87 31.22
N GLN A 733 -1.53 9.75 30.23
CA GLN A 733 -2.18 11.05 30.15
C GLN A 733 -3.52 10.98 29.39
N PRO A 734 -4.43 11.96 29.60
CA PRO A 734 -5.69 12.03 28.87
C PRO A 734 -5.52 12.15 27.35
N LEU A 735 -6.50 11.65 26.59
CA LEU A 735 -6.65 12.03 25.18
C LEU A 735 -7.39 13.38 25.12
N VAL A 736 -6.75 14.38 24.52
CA VAL A 736 -7.27 15.75 24.50
C VAL A 736 -7.79 16.15 23.11
N PHE A 737 -9.08 16.44 23.00
CA PHE A 737 -9.70 17.05 21.82
C PHE A 737 -9.54 18.57 21.89
N GLY A 738 -9.01 19.20 20.85
CA GLY A 738 -8.79 20.64 20.79
C GLY A 738 -9.88 21.38 20.02
N PHE A 739 -10.61 22.28 20.67
CA PHE A 739 -11.73 23.07 20.12
C PHE A 739 -11.51 24.60 20.14
N GLY A 740 -10.31 25.08 20.45
CA GLY A 740 -10.04 26.51 20.64
C GLY A 740 -9.79 27.36 19.38
N ASN A 741 -9.25 26.78 18.30
CA ASN A 741 -8.72 27.53 17.14
C ASN A 741 -9.54 27.42 15.85
N TRP A 742 -10.70 26.79 15.88
CA TRP A 742 -11.52 26.57 14.68
C TRP A 742 -12.23 27.84 14.22
N LEU A 743 -12.60 27.88 12.95
CA LEU A 743 -13.48 28.90 12.37
C LEU A 743 -14.83 28.89 13.10
N ASP A 744 -15.26 30.08 13.53
CA ASP A 744 -16.51 30.28 14.24
C ASP A 744 -17.70 29.81 13.39
N THR A 745 -18.49 28.90 13.98
CA THR A 745 -19.65 28.29 13.31
C THR A 745 -20.95 29.02 13.65
N TYR A 746 -20.96 29.81 14.74
CA TYR A 746 -22.09 30.63 15.16
C TYR A 746 -21.85 32.11 14.92
N TYR A 747 -22.87 32.76 14.36
CA TYR A 747 -22.91 34.21 14.13
C TYR A 747 -23.36 35.03 15.34
N THR A 748 -23.77 34.38 16.45
CA THR A 748 -24.29 35.07 17.62
C THR A 748 -23.42 34.80 18.84
N ASP A 749 -22.99 35.88 19.51
CA ASP A 749 -22.32 35.89 20.81
C ASP A 749 -23.26 35.43 21.95
N ASP A 750 -23.94 34.29 21.77
CA ASP A 750 -24.83 33.74 22.78
C ASP A 750 -23.99 33.19 23.93
N THR A 751 -23.79 34.05 24.92
CA THR A 751 -22.97 33.83 26.11
C THR A 751 -23.81 33.35 27.30
N THR A 752 -25.10 33.04 27.12
CA THR A 752 -26.02 32.80 28.24
C THR A 752 -26.92 31.58 28.10
N SER A 753 -27.15 31.07 26.89
CA SER A 753 -28.10 29.98 26.67
C SER A 753 -27.58 28.60 27.07
N SER A 754 -28.53 27.74 27.41
CA SER A 754 -28.31 26.31 27.65
C SER A 754 -27.83 25.61 26.35
N PRO A 755 -26.98 24.56 26.44
CA PRO A 755 -26.57 23.77 25.27
C PRO A 755 -27.72 23.23 24.41
N MET A 756 -28.93 23.07 24.97
CA MET A 756 -30.12 22.61 24.22
C MET A 756 -30.78 23.70 23.38
N ALA A 757 -30.46 24.97 23.60
CA ALA A 757 -31.04 26.10 22.89
C ALA A 757 -30.22 26.52 21.66
N VAL A 758 -29.12 25.83 21.39
CA VAL A 758 -28.18 26.10 20.30
C VAL A 758 -27.97 24.80 19.53
N ASP A 759 -27.78 24.89 18.21
CA ASP A 759 -27.49 23.72 17.37
C ASP A 759 -26.24 22.97 17.87
N VAL A 760 -26.03 21.73 17.44
CA VAL A 760 -24.80 21.00 17.75
C VAL A 760 -23.77 21.30 16.67
N THR A 761 -22.54 21.62 17.07
CA THR A 761 -21.41 21.80 16.14
C THR A 761 -20.73 20.48 15.84
N CYS A 762 -20.47 19.67 16.86
CA CYS A 762 -19.75 18.41 16.69
C CYS A 762 -20.40 17.29 17.50
N HIS A 763 -20.72 16.19 16.82
CA HIS A 763 -21.19 14.95 17.42
C HIS A 763 -20.01 14.02 17.69
N ILE A 764 -19.73 13.72 18.95
CA ILE A 764 -18.65 12.84 19.36
C ILE A 764 -19.23 11.59 20.01
N THR A 765 -18.95 10.42 19.45
CA THR A 765 -19.36 9.13 20.03
C THR A 765 -18.13 8.27 20.28
N ILE A 766 -17.98 7.77 21.51
CA ILE A 766 -16.90 6.87 21.90
C ILE A 766 -17.52 5.61 22.51
N ASN A 767 -17.35 4.47 21.85
CA ASN A 767 -17.86 3.19 22.30
C ASN A 767 -16.71 2.26 22.69
N ARG A 768 -16.73 1.70 23.91
CA ARG A 768 -15.81 0.64 24.37
C ARG A 768 -14.32 0.99 24.33
N GLY A 769 -13.94 2.24 24.15
CA GLY A 769 -12.54 2.69 24.09
C GLY A 769 -11.83 2.65 25.45
N ALA A 770 -10.50 2.61 25.40
CA ALA A 770 -9.61 2.52 26.57
C ALA A 770 -8.74 3.78 26.71
N PHE A 771 -8.98 4.54 27.78
CA PHE A 771 -8.32 5.83 28.04
C PHE A 771 -8.00 6.04 29.52
N ALA A 772 -6.93 6.78 29.78
CA ALA A 772 -6.66 7.32 31.10
C ALA A 772 -7.62 8.45 31.50
N GLY A 773 -8.00 9.24 30.51
CA GLY A 773 -8.89 10.38 30.64
C GLY A 773 -9.26 10.90 29.25
N LEU A 774 -10.35 11.66 29.19
CA LEU A 774 -10.86 12.31 27.99
C LEU A 774 -11.09 13.78 28.30
N SER A 775 -10.45 14.66 27.52
CA SER A 775 -10.57 16.11 27.70
C SER A 775 -11.08 16.77 26.44
N PHE A 776 -12.20 17.48 26.54
CA PHE A 776 -12.80 18.27 25.47
C PHE A 776 -12.48 19.74 25.72
N ALA A 777 -11.32 20.17 25.23
CA ALA A 777 -10.68 21.44 25.59
C ALA A 777 -10.99 22.53 24.57
N GLY A 778 -11.63 23.61 25.00
CA GLY A 778 -11.96 24.76 24.16
C GLY A 778 -12.75 25.77 24.99
N THR A 779 -12.16 26.94 25.20
CA THR A 779 -12.71 27.98 26.08
C THR A 779 -13.61 28.92 25.28
N GLY A 780 -14.87 29.06 25.71
CA GLY A 780 -15.83 30.00 25.13
C GLY A 780 -17.16 29.36 24.74
N ASN A 781 -17.97 30.14 24.03
CA ASN A 781 -19.33 29.80 23.58
C ASN A 781 -19.42 29.56 22.06
N LYS A 782 -18.27 29.42 21.39
CA LYS A 782 -18.18 29.29 19.92
C LYS A 782 -18.50 27.90 19.39
N GLN A 783 -18.57 26.90 20.27
CA GLN A 783 -18.80 25.49 19.95
C GLN A 783 -19.94 24.94 20.81
N ASN A 784 -20.62 23.89 20.35
CA ASN A 784 -21.63 23.20 21.15
C ASN A 784 -21.55 21.70 20.86
N LEU A 785 -20.97 20.93 21.78
CA LEU A 785 -20.69 19.52 21.54
C LEU A 785 -21.87 18.63 21.94
N SER A 786 -22.07 17.54 21.21
CA SER A 786 -22.87 16.40 21.66
C SER A 786 -21.93 15.22 21.86
N VAL A 787 -21.56 14.94 23.11
CA VAL A 787 -20.59 13.90 23.46
C VAL A 787 -21.31 12.71 24.08
N LYS A 788 -21.09 11.51 23.54
CA LYS A 788 -21.61 10.25 24.05
C LYS A 788 -20.45 9.29 24.34
N LEU A 789 -20.30 8.92 25.61
CA LEU A 789 -19.32 7.94 26.08
C LEU A 789 -20.07 6.69 26.51
N ASN A 790 -19.88 5.56 25.82
CA ASN A 790 -20.59 4.32 26.11
C ASN A 790 -19.58 3.22 26.45
N GLN A 791 -19.66 2.67 27.66
CA GLN A 791 -18.78 1.59 28.13
C GLN A 791 -17.28 1.91 27.97
N VAL A 792 -16.91 3.17 28.17
CA VAL A 792 -15.50 3.61 28.12
C VAL A 792 -14.78 3.09 29.36
N ARG A 793 -13.51 2.71 29.21
CA ARG A 793 -12.76 1.98 30.24
C ARG A 793 -11.37 2.56 30.44
N ASP A 794 -10.82 2.30 31.61
CA ASP A 794 -9.39 2.40 31.86
C ASP A 794 -8.84 0.98 32.06
N LEU A 795 -8.08 0.47 31.09
CA LEU A 795 -7.53 -0.89 31.12
C LEU A 795 -6.16 -0.97 31.83
N ARG A 796 -5.66 0.15 32.38
CA ARG A 796 -4.35 0.18 33.05
C ARG A 796 -4.41 -0.55 34.40
N TYR A 797 -3.33 -1.27 34.72
CA TYR A 797 -3.22 -2.00 35.97
C TYR A 797 -3.41 -1.08 37.20
N GLY A 798 -4.35 -1.44 38.09
CA GLY A 798 -4.62 -0.72 39.33
C GLY A 798 -5.45 0.57 39.19
N LYS A 799 -5.69 1.06 37.98
CA LYS A 799 -6.65 2.16 37.71
C LYS A 799 -7.98 1.56 37.28
N LYS A 800 -9.08 2.18 37.68
CA LYS A 800 -10.43 1.58 37.59
C LYS A 800 -11.48 2.50 36.98
N GLY A 801 -11.10 3.61 36.35
CA GLY A 801 -12.06 4.52 35.72
C GLY A 801 -11.38 5.68 34.99
N VAL A 802 -12.16 6.43 34.23
CA VAL A 802 -11.71 7.45 33.29
C VAL A 802 -12.00 8.85 33.83
N ALA A 803 -11.02 9.74 33.81
CA ALA A 803 -11.25 11.15 34.12
C ALA A 803 -11.88 11.86 32.91
N VAL A 804 -12.93 12.66 33.10
CA VAL A 804 -13.60 13.38 32.01
C VAL A 804 -13.57 14.88 32.25
N VAL A 805 -13.05 15.63 31.27
CA VAL A 805 -13.02 17.09 31.29
C VAL A 805 -13.92 17.65 30.19
N ALA A 806 -15.08 18.18 30.61
CA ALA A 806 -16.08 18.83 29.77
C ALA A 806 -15.86 20.36 29.80
N ASN A 807 -14.77 20.83 29.18
CA ASN A 807 -14.40 22.24 29.22
C ASN A 807 -15.12 23.08 28.14
N THR A 808 -15.45 22.50 27.00
CA THR A 808 -16.24 23.16 25.94
C THR A 808 -17.75 23.08 26.23
N ARG A 809 -18.54 24.07 25.79
CA ARG A 809 -20.01 24.02 25.88
C ARG A 809 -20.55 22.75 25.19
N GLY A 810 -21.48 22.04 25.82
CA GLY A 810 -22.14 20.89 25.21
C GLY A 810 -23.02 20.05 26.14
N VAL A 811 -23.58 19.00 25.55
CA VAL A 811 -24.28 17.90 26.22
C VAL A 811 -23.35 16.69 26.25
N TYR A 812 -23.03 16.22 27.45
CA TYR A 812 -22.13 15.09 27.71
C TYR A 812 -22.94 13.96 28.34
N GLU A 813 -23.14 12.87 27.61
CA GLU A 813 -23.86 11.69 28.07
C GLU A 813 -22.86 10.54 28.27
N ILE A 814 -22.75 10.07 29.50
CA ILE A 814 -21.76 9.09 29.93
C ILE A 814 -22.53 7.88 30.45
N SER A 815 -22.51 6.79 29.71
CA SER A 815 -23.32 5.60 29.98
C SER A 815 -22.43 4.38 30.24
N ASP A 816 -22.76 3.62 31.28
CA ASP A 816 -22.10 2.37 31.68
C ASP A 816 -20.57 2.46 31.73
N THR A 817 -20.05 3.61 32.12
CA THR A 817 -18.62 3.96 32.12
C THR A 817 -18.17 4.15 33.56
N ASP A 818 -17.04 3.56 33.93
CA ASP A 818 -16.43 3.83 35.22
C ASP A 818 -15.67 5.17 35.15
N VAL A 819 -16.02 6.13 35.99
CA VAL A 819 -15.49 7.51 35.99
C VAL A 819 -14.75 7.79 37.28
N THR A 820 -13.61 8.47 37.24
CA THR A 820 -12.87 8.85 38.47
C THR A 820 -13.12 10.28 38.91
N SER A 821 -13.38 11.17 37.95
CA SER A 821 -13.61 12.59 38.21
C SER A 821 -14.28 13.24 37.01
N LEU A 822 -15.13 14.22 37.28
CA LEU A 822 -15.63 15.17 36.30
C LEU A 822 -14.99 16.54 36.53
N SER A 823 -14.61 17.22 35.46
CA SER A 823 -14.20 18.61 35.55
C SER A 823 -14.72 19.42 34.37
N THR A 824 -14.97 20.71 34.59
CA THR A 824 -15.11 21.68 33.50
C THR A 824 -13.85 22.54 33.35
N VAL A 825 -12.82 22.25 34.14
CA VAL A 825 -11.55 22.99 34.18
C VAL A 825 -10.49 22.26 33.37
N PHE A 826 -9.88 22.97 32.42
CA PHE A 826 -8.75 22.49 31.65
C PHE A 826 -7.67 23.58 31.63
N ASN A 827 -6.46 23.30 32.13
CA ASN A 827 -5.35 24.27 32.20
C ASN A 827 -5.76 25.65 32.74
N SER A 828 -6.40 25.68 33.91
CA SER A 828 -6.93 26.89 34.57
C SER A 828 -8.08 27.60 33.83
N SER A 829 -8.46 27.12 32.65
CA SER A 829 -9.54 27.68 31.84
C SER A 829 -10.85 26.92 32.03
N GLN A 830 -11.99 27.59 31.88
CA GLN A 830 -13.31 27.06 32.19
C GLN A 830 -14.37 27.62 31.23
N PRO A 831 -15.48 26.90 30.98
CA PRO A 831 -16.59 27.41 30.18
C PRO A 831 -17.27 28.59 30.90
N THR A 832 -17.67 29.60 30.12
CA THR A 832 -18.45 30.75 30.60
C THR A 832 -19.96 30.49 30.60
N VAL A 833 -20.38 29.36 30.06
CA VAL A 833 -21.77 28.93 29.85
C VAL A 833 -22.00 27.54 30.42
N PRO A 834 -23.24 27.18 30.81
CA PRO A 834 -23.52 25.86 31.39
C PRO A 834 -23.29 24.71 30.41
N ASN A 835 -22.71 23.61 30.90
CA ASN A 835 -22.80 22.28 30.30
C ASN A 835 -23.96 21.48 30.88
N ILE A 836 -24.45 20.51 30.09
CA ILE A 836 -25.32 19.44 30.58
C ILE A 836 -24.48 18.16 30.63
N ILE A 837 -24.37 17.53 31.80
CA ILE A 837 -23.60 16.32 31.99
C ILE A 837 -24.51 15.26 32.63
N LYS A 838 -24.70 14.14 31.95
CA LYS A 838 -25.56 13.03 32.39
C LYS A 838 -24.72 11.78 32.55
N LEU A 839 -24.77 11.19 33.74
CA LEU A 839 -24.21 9.87 34.03
C LEU A 839 -25.37 8.86 34.13
N ASN A 840 -25.29 7.75 33.39
CA ASN A 840 -26.30 6.70 33.39
C ASN A 840 -25.63 5.35 33.59
N GLY A 841 -25.80 4.72 34.76
CA GLY A 841 -25.11 3.47 35.08
C GLY A 841 -23.60 3.62 35.31
N GLY A 842 -22.89 2.49 35.44
CA GLY A 842 -21.45 2.46 35.74
C GLY A 842 -21.09 2.79 37.20
N THR A 843 -19.78 2.92 37.47
CA THR A 843 -19.26 3.24 38.81
C THR A 843 -18.48 4.56 38.81
N PHE A 844 -18.84 5.49 39.69
CA PHE A 844 -18.04 6.68 39.97
C PHE A 844 -17.06 6.38 41.10
N ARG A 845 -15.74 6.42 40.84
CA ARG A 845 -14.69 5.96 41.76
C ARG A 845 -13.79 7.09 42.23
N VAL A 846 -13.96 7.51 43.47
CA VAL A 846 -13.16 8.56 44.13
C VAL A 846 -12.24 7.91 45.17
N PHE A 847 -11.10 7.38 44.73
CA PHE A 847 -10.14 6.71 45.61
C PHE A 847 -9.03 7.62 46.13
N ASP A 848 -8.86 8.78 45.51
CA ASP A 848 -7.88 9.79 45.93
C ASP A 848 -8.62 10.91 46.64
N ASN A 849 -8.39 11.07 47.95
CA ASN A 849 -9.07 12.08 48.76
C ASN A 849 -8.68 13.52 48.36
N SER A 850 -7.68 13.71 47.50
CA SER A 850 -7.35 15.01 46.89
C SER A 850 -8.19 15.33 45.65
N VAL A 851 -8.91 14.36 45.08
CA VAL A 851 -9.74 14.51 43.88
C VAL A 851 -11.22 14.55 44.29
N MET A 852 -11.91 15.61 43.88
CA MET A 852 -13.35 15.74 44.10
C MET A 852 -14.15 15.08 42.97
N PRO A 853 -15.38 14.58 43.24
CA PRO A 853 -16.27 14.10 42.18
C PRO A 853 -16.44 15.09 41.03
N MET A 854 -16.64 16.37 41.37
CA MET A 854 -16.73 17.46 40.38
C MET A 854 -15.87 18.67 40.75
N THR A 855 -15.10 19.14 39.77
CA THR A 855 -14.33 20.38 39.82
C THR A 855 -14.83 21.36 38.76
N ALA A 856 -15.46 22.46 39.19
CA ALA A 856 -16.05 23.48 38.31
C ALA A 856 -16.17 24.85 39.01
N ASN A 857 -16.38 25.92 38.24
CA ASN A 857 -16.64 27.28 38.73
C ASN A 857 -18.00 27.39 39.42
N ASP A 858 -18.05 28.02 40.59
CA ASP A 858 -19.28 28.32 41.28
C ASP A 858 -20.16 29.39 40.62
N SER A 859 -19.65 30.16 39.67
CA SER A 859 -20.43 31.18 38.97
C SER A 859 -21.21 30.64 37.76
N VAL A 860 -20.99 29.39 37.35
CA VAL A 860 -21.65 28.78 36.18
C VAL A 860 -22.46 27.55 36.59
N TYR A 861 -23.76 27.58 36.30
CA TYR A 861 -24.73 26.59 36.80
C TYR A 861 -24.87 25.39 35.86
N HIS A 862 -23.86 24.53 35.84
CA HIS A 862 -23.87 23.28 35.06
C HIS A 862 -25.00 22.35 35.50
N ASP A 863 -25.73 21.76 34.55
CA ASP A 863 -26.75 20.76 34.83
C ASP A 863 -26.13 19.36 34.86
N VAL A 864 -25.77 18.90 36.05
CA VAL A 864 -25.17 17.59 36.25
C VAL A 864 -26.15 16.64 36.92
N SER A 865 -26.36 15.48 36.32
CA SER A 865 -27.25 14.44 36.83
C SER A 865 -26.61 13.06 36.75
N ALA A 866 -26.97 12.20 37.70
CA ALA A 866 -26.56 10.81 37.75
C ALA A 866 -27.77 9.93 38.04
N SER A 867 -27.96 8.91 37.20
CA SER A 867 -29.04 7.94 37.33
C SER A 867 -28.46 6.53 37.39
N ASN A 868 -28.85 5.75 38.40
CA ASN A 868 -28.41 4.37 38.60
C ASN A 868 -26.87 4.20 38.68
N VAL A 869 -26.15 5.21 39.16
CA VAL A 869 -24.68 5.19 39.30
C VAL A 869 -24.29 4.66 40.68
N ASN A 870 -23.28 3.78 40.74
CA ASN A 870 -22.66 3.37 42.00
C ASN A 870 -21.49 4.32 42.34
N PHE A 871 -21.62 5.13 43.38
CA PHE A 871 -20.57 6.02 43.86
C PHE A 871 -19.73 5.30 44.93
N LEU A 872 -18.45 5.11 44.62
CA LEU A 872 -17.48 4.42 45.46
C LEU A 872 -16.37 5.41 45.86
N GLY A 873 -16.23 5.72 47.15
CA GLY A 873 -15.24 6.70 47.61
C GLY A 873 -15.30 7.00 49.10
N ASP A 874 -14.76 8.14 49.52
CA ASP A 874 -14.82 8.63 50.91
C ASP A 874 -16.21 9.20 51.26
N PHE A 875 -17.22 8.34 51.18
CA PHE A 875 -18.61 8.62 51.52
C PHE A 875 -18.91 8.12 52.93
N SER A 876 -19.66 8.92 53.70
CA SER A 876 -20.00 8.56 55.08
C SER A 876 -21.40 8.97 55.48
N ALA A 877 -22.05 8.08 56.25
CA ALA A 877 -23.30 8.32 56.94
C ALA A 877 -23.11 8.87 58.37
N SER A 878 -21.87 8.92 58.87
CA SER A 878 -21.52 9.28 60.26
C SER A 878 -20.63 10.52 60.37
N THR A 879 -19.94 10.87 59.30
CA THR A 879 -19.04 12.03 59.22
C THR A 879 -19.40 12.86 58.00
N VAL A 880 -19.41 14.19 58.14
CA VAL A 880 -19.54 15.10 56.99
C VAL A 880 -18.20 15.14 56.27
N THR A 881 -18.10 14.52 55.08
CA THR A 881 -16.89 14.54 54.26
C THR A 881 -16.98 15.62 53.17
N ALA A 882 -15.83 16.08 52.67
CA ALA A 882 -15.80 17.00 51.54
C ALA A 882 -16.43 16.39 50.27
N THR A 883 -16.27 15.07 50.09
CA THR A 883 -16.86 14.29 49.00
C THR A 883 -18.39 14.27 49.08
N ASN A 884 -18.96 14.10 50.28
CA ASN A 884 -20.42 14.19 50.51
C ASN A 884 -20.96 15.56 50.06
N LEU A 885 -20.31 16.64 50.52
CA LEU A 885 -20.72 18.01 50.21
C LEU A 885 -20.56 18.34 48.73
N ASN A 886 -19.48 17.88 48.10
CA ASN A 886 -19.24 18.08 46.66
C ASN A 886 -20.31 17.37 45.83
N LEU A 887 -20.63 16.12 46.15
CA LEU A 887 -21.65 15.36 45.42
C LEU A 887 -23.03 16.02 45.58
N ALA A 888 -23.40 16.38 46.82
CA ALA A 888 -24.66 17.06 47.12
C ALA A 888 -24.80 18.38 46.35
N LYS A 889 -23.72 19.17 46.26
CA LYS A 889 -23.70 20.48 45.60
C LYS A 889 -23.96 20.40 44.10
N TRP A 890 -23.39 19.40 43.42
CA TRP A 890 -23.31 19.39 41.96
C TRP A 890 -24.28 18.42 41.28
N PHE A 891 -24.53 17.26 41.88
CA PHE A 891 -25.21 16.17 41.18
C PHE A 891 -26.68 16.08 41.58
N ARG A 892 -27.55 15.98 40.58
CA ARG A 892 -28.92 15.49 40.79
C ARG A 892 -28.91 13.97 40.73
N LEU A 893 -29.31 13.30 41.80
CA LEU A 893 -29.17 11.86 42.00
C LEU A 893 -30.53 11.16 41.90
N MET A 894 -30.58 10.07 41.15
CA MET A 894 -31.78 9.24 41.00
C MET A 894 -31.42 7.75 40.97
N GLY A 895 -31.85 7.01 41.99
CA GLY A 895 -31.60 5.56 42.05
C GLY A 895 -30.12 5.20 42.17
N CYS A 896 -29.30 6.10 42.71
CA CYS A 896 -27.87 5.88 42.88
C CYS A 896 -27.60 5.02 44.11
N SER A 897 -26.35 4.61 44.29
CA SER A 897 -25.91 3.95 45.53
C SER A 897 -24.56 4.49 45.96
N TYR A 898 -24.28 4.44 47.27
CA TYR A 898 -23.05 4.93 47.85
C TYR A 898 -22.31 3.79 48.54
N GLN A 899 -21.00 3.75 48.37
CA GLN A 899 -20.12 2.76 48.98
C GLN A 899 -18.82 3.42 49.46
N THR A 900 -18.30 2.96 50.60
CA THR A 900 -16.97 3.36 51.07
C THR A 900 -15.88 2.83 50.13
N VAL A 901 -14.64 3.33 50.21
CA VAL A 901 -13.50 2.79 49.46
C VAL A 901 -13.28 1.27 49.60
N SER A 902 -13.73 0.67 50.72
CA SER A 902 -13.69 -0.78 50.98
C SER A 902 -14.89 -1.55 50.41
N GLY A 903 -15.83 -0.88 49.74
CA GLY A 903 -17.04 -1.45 49.14
C GLY A 903 -18.22 -1.60 50.09
N SER A 904 -18.15 -1.06 51.32
CA SER A 904 -19.25 -1.15 52.28
C SER A 904 -20.37 -0.17 51.92
N ARG A 905 -21.63 -0.62 51.96
CA ARG A 905 -22.80 0.20 51.62
C ARG A 905 -22.95 1.38 52.58
N VAL A 906 -23.16 2.57 52.02
CA VAL A 906 -23.52 3.80 52.73
C VAL A 906 -24.98 4.14 52.40
N PRO A 907 -25.90 4.11 53.37
CA PRO A 907 -27.34 4.25 53.08
C PRO A 907 -27.78 5.67 52.69
N TYR A 908 -27.02 6.68 53.14
CA TYR A 908 -27.25 8.10 52.89
C TYR A 908 -25.96 8.87 53.16
N LEU A 909 -25.81 10.07 52.58
CA LEU A 909 -24.63 10.91 52.81
C LEU A 909 -24.92 11.96 53.88
N LEU A 910 -24.14 11.99 54.96
CA LEU A 910 -24.27 13.01 56.00
C LEU A 910 -23.77 14.36 55.50
N LEU A 911 -24.64 15.37 55.46
CA LEU A 911 -24.30 16.74 55.04
C LEU A 911 -24.19 17.71 56.23
N TYR A 912 -24.98 17.49 57.28
CA TYR A 912 -24.95 18.27 58.52
C TYR A 912 -25.08 17.36 59.73
N THR A 913 -24.37 17.68 60.82
CA THR A 913 -24.69 17.16 62.14
C THR A 913 -24.52 18.25 63.20
N GLY A 914 -25.49 18.37 64.10
CA GLY A 914 -25.52 19.39 65.15
C GLY A 914 -26.91 19.52 65.76
N ASN A 915 -26.99 19.95 67.02
CA ASN A 915 -28.27 20.14 67.71
C ASN A 915 -28.85 21.52 67.35
N VAL A 916 -29.84 21.56 66.47
CA VAL A 916 -30.57 22.79 66.10
C VAL A 916 -31.89 22.84 66.85
N GLY A 917 -31.99 23.76 67.81
CA GLY A 917 -33.18 24.02 68.63
C GLY A 917 -33.98 25.22 68.14
N THR A 918 -34.57 26.00 69.05
CA THR A 918 -35.45 27.13 68.72
C THR A 918 -34.72 28.36 68.16
N VAL A 919 -33.41 28.45 68.39
CA VAL A 919 -32.55 29.52 67.86
C VAL A 919 -32.12 29.17 66.44
N GLU A 920 -32.30 30.13 65.54
CA GLU A 920 -31.86 30.01 64.16
C GLU A 920 -30.35 29.79 64.08
N THR A 921 -29.95 28.68 63.46
CA THR A 921 -28.56 28.23 63.33
C THR A 921 -28.16 28.25 61.86
N THR A 922 -26.99 28.82 61.55
CA THR A 922 -26.44 28.78 60.18
C THR A 922 -26.02 27.36 59.81
N ILE A 923 -26.47 26.91 58.65
CA ILE A 923 -26.20 25.58 58.10
C ILE A 923 -25.23 25.68 56.92
N GLY A 924 -25.54 26.51 55.94
CA GLY A 924 -24.64 26.83 54.81
C GLY A 924 -24.39 25.67 53.85
N ILE A 925 -25.35 24.79 53.61
CA ILE A 925 -25.15 23.60 52.76
C ILE A 925 -25.74 23.82 51.37
N PRO A 926 -24.92 23.84 50.31
CA PRO A 926 -25.41 23.86 48.94
C PRO A 926 -25.82 22.45 48.49
N VAL A 927 -26.98 22.34 47.88
CA VAL A 927 -27.51 21.10 47.31
C VAL A 927 -28.05 21.38 45.91
N ARG A 928 -27.80 20.46 44.97
CA ARG A 928 -28.41 20.50 43.65
C ARG A 928 -29.93 20.34 43.78
N SER A 929 -30.67 21.30 43.21
CA SER A 929 -32.13 21.29 43.28
C SER A 929 -32.71 20.00 42.67
N GLY A 930 -33.76 19.47 43.30
CA GLY A 930 -34.45 18.25 42.86
C GLY A 930 -33.96 16.97 43.52
N ASN A 931 -32.93 17.03 44.38
CA ASN A 931 -32.52 15.89 45.19
C ASN A 931 -33.51 15.58 46.32
N ALA A 932 -33.66 14.29 46.62
CA ALA A 932 -34.33 13.82 47.82
C ALA A 932 -33.38 13.93 49.02
N MET A 933 -33.89 14.51 50.09
CA MET A 933 -33.17 14.80 51.32
C MET A 933 -33.90 14.15 52.48
N LEU A 934 -33.14 13.75 53.49
CA LEU A 934 -33.65 13.21 54.74
C LEU A 934 -33.22 14.12 55.89
N THR A 935 -34.10 14.33 56.85
CA THR A 935 -33.74 14.91 58.15
C THR A 935 -33.80 13.85 59.23
N GLN A 936 -32.93 13.95 60.22
CA GLN A 936 -33.10 13.23 61.48
C GLN A 936 -33.39 14.26 62.57
N SER A 937 -34.53 14.10 63.22
CA SER A 937 -34.98 14.95 64.32
C SER A 937 -35.24 14.12 65.58
N ILE A 938 -35.17 14.75 66.74
CA ILE A 938 -35.64 14.19 68.02
C ILE A 938 -36.92 14.92 68.41
N TYR A 939 -37.98 14.17 68.68
CA TYR A 939 -39.23 14.67 69.22
C TYR A 939 -39.65 13.74 70.37
N ASN A 940 -39.94 14.28 71.55
CA ASN A 940 -40.27 13.50 72.76
C ASN A 940 -39.29 12.34 73.06
N SER A 941 -37.99 12.59 72.93
CA SER A 941 -36.92 11.59 73.08
C SER A 941 -36.91 10.44 72.05
N LEU A 942 -37.76 10.50 71.02
CA LEU A 942 -37.78 9.55 69.90
C LEU A 942 -37.06 10.15 68.69
N ILE A 943 -36.26 9.32 68.02
CA ILE A 943 -35.62 9.68 66.75
C ILE A 943 -36.63 9.47 65.63
N THR A 944 -36.89 10.52 64.86
CA THR A 944 -37.79 10.52 63.70
C THR A 944 -37.06 10.94 62.44
N THR A 945 -37.40 10.35 61.30
CA THR A 945 -36.85 10.71 59.99
C THR A 945 -37.96 11.24 59.08
N ASP A 946 -37.77 12.42 58.49
CA ASP A 946 -38.65 12.96 57.44
C ASP A 946 -37.91 12.98 56.09
N THR A 947 -38.64 12.70 55.01
CA THR A 947 -38.15 12.82 53.64
C THR A 947 -38.74 14.07 53.00
N PHE A 948 -37.88 14.89 52.39
CA PHE A 948 -38.31 16.05 51.63
C PHE A 948 -37.53 16.16 50.33
N GLN A 949 -38.10 16.81 49.34
CA GLN A 949 -37.38 17.20 48.13
C GLN A 949 -37.03 18.67 48.21
N ILE A 950 -35.79 19.00 47.89
CA ILE A 950 -35.39 20.40 47.81
C ILE A 950 -35.84 20.97 46.45
N SER A 951 -36.82 21.88 46.48
CA SER A 951 -37.38 22.52 45.29
C SER A 951 -36.49 23.65 44.76
N ASN A 952 -36.63 24.00 43.49
CA ASN A 952 -35.92 25.14 42.88
C ASN A 952 -36.59 26.50 43.20
N MET A 953 -36.97 26.72 44.46
CA MET A 953 -37.66 27.93 44.89
C MET A 953 -37.08 28.41 46.22
N SER A 954 -36.76 29.71 46.30
CA SER A 954 -36.36 30.36 47.55
C SER A 954 -37.54 30.48 48.50
N GLY A 955 -37.27 30.39 49.80
CA GLY A 955 -38.28 30.60 50.83
C GLY A 955 -38.06 29.76 52.06
N ASN A 956 -39.06 29.77 52.94
CA ASN A 956 -39.04 28.98 54.16
C ASN A 956 -39.73 27.64 53.91
N LEU A 957 -39.00 26.54 54.07
CA LEU A 957 -39.56 25.19 54.10
C LEU A 957 -39.86 24.84 55.56
N SER A 958 -41.13 24.60 55.87
CA SER A 958 -41.55 24.10 57.18
C SER A 958 -42.12 22.69 57.06
N ARG A 959 -41.72 21.80 57.97
CA ARG A 959 -42.19 20.41 58.02
C ARG A 959 -42.64 20.08 59.43
N LYS A 960 -43.85 19.52 59.56
CA LYS A 960 -44.39 19.00 60.81
C LYS A 960 -44.09 17.50 60.87
N LEU A 961 -43.66 17.01 62.04
CA LEU A 961 -43.30 15.61 62.24
C LEU A 961 -44.52 14.71 62.53
N TYR A 962 -45.67 15.27 62.96
CA TYR A 962 -46.90 14.51 63.24
C TYR A 962 -48.18 15.34 63.02
N ASN A 963 -49.33 14.68 62.77
CA ASN A 963 -50.57 15.31 62.29
C ASN A 963 -51.47 15.91 63.40
N GLY A 964 -50.88 16.54 64.41
CA GLY A 964 -51.60 17.15 65.54
C GLY A 964 -50.68 17.73 66.63
N LEU A 965 -50.24 18.97 66.42
CA LEU A 965 -49.48 19.90 67.30
C LEU A 965 -47.97 19.66 67.66
N ASP A 966 -47.26 20.79 67.54
CA ASP A 966 -45.97 21.33 68.03
C ASP A 966 -44.57 20.79 67.66
N GLY A 967 -44.42 19.60 67.07
CA GLY A 967 -43.09 19.10 66.64
C GLY A 967 -42.74 19.38 65.17
N GLY A 968 -41.68 20.15 64.87
CA GLY A 968 -41.28 20.42 63.48
C GLY A 968 -39.94 21.14 63.32
N TYR A 969 -39.51 21.32 62.08
CA TYR A 969 -38.32 22.08 61.71
C TYR A 969 -38.59 23.03 60.54
N PHE A 970 -37.75 24.05 60.44
CA PHE A 970 -37.82 25.13 59.46
C PHE A 970 -36.46 25.31 58.83
N PHE A 971 -36.42 25.39 57.50
CA PHE A 971 -35.25 25.77 56.73
C PHE A 971 -35.49 27.08 56.00
N ASN A 972 -34.54 28.01 56.08
CA ASN A 972 -34.47 29.12 55.15
C ASN A 972 -33.60 28.71 53.96
N ILE A 973 -34.18 28.72 52.77
CA ILE A 973 -33.53 28.28 51.54
C ILE A 973 -33.42 29.46 50.58
N SER A 974 -32.22 29.70 50.07
CA SER A 974 -31.98 30.58 48.92
C SER A 974 -31.61 29.73 47.72
N ILE A 975 -31.89 30.22 46.52
CA ILE A 975 -31.49 29.55 45.27
C ILE A 975 -30.51 30.40 44.49
N THR A 976 -29.60 29.76 43.79
CA THR A 976 -28.73 30.41 42.82
C THR A 976 -28.53 29.47 41.65
N GLY A 977 -29.10 29.86 40.50
CA GLY A 977 -29.19 29.02 39.31
C GLY A 977 -29.95 27.73 39.56
N ASN A 978 -29.25 26.60 39.51
CA ASN A 978 -29.82 25.25 39.70
C ASN A 978 -29.46 24.62 41.06
N ARG A 979 -28.93 25.42 41.99
CA ARG A 979 -28.54 25.02 43.35
C ARG A 979 -29.41 25.72 44.37
N ALA A 980 -29.77 25.00 45.42
CA ALA A 980 -30.42 25.52 46.60
C ALA A 980 -29.42 25.51 47.78
N LEU A 981 -29.37 26.58 48.54
CA LEU A 981 -28.54 26.74 49.73
C LEU A 981 -29.45 26.74 50.95
N ILE A 982 -29.26 25.77 51.84
CA ILE A 982 -29.90 25.78 53.16
C ILE A 982 -29.10 26.77 54.01
N ASN A 983 -29.58 28.02 54.12
CA ASN A 983 -28.87 29.09 54.81
C ASN A 983 -28.88 28.83 56.31
N THR A 984 -30.08 28.66 56.87
CA THR A 984 -30.32 28.52 58.30
C THR A 984 -31.36 27.45 58.57
N ALA A 985 -31.34 26.92 59.78
CA ALA A 985 -32.35 26.01 60.30
C ALA A 985 -32.78 26.43 61.72
N LYS A 986 -34.04 26.17 62.06
CA LYS A 986 -34.55 26.21 63.44
C LYS A 986 -35.55 25.06 63.65
N ALA A 987 -35.67 24.58 64.87
CA ALA A 987 -36.68 23.61 65.29
C ALA A 987 -37.75 24.28 66.17
N SER A 988 -38.90 23.63 66.34
CA SER A 988 -39.92 24.06 67.30
C SER A 988 -39.51 23.76 68.75
N GLU A 989 -40.23 24.29 69.73
CA GLU A 989 -39.92 24.14 71.16
C GLU A 989 -39.89 22.68 71.65
N THR A 990 -40.57 21.77 70.95
CA THR A 990 -40.68 20.35 71.32
C THR A 990 -39.86 19.41 70.43
N ALA A 991 -39.09 19.95 69.47
CA ALA A 991 -38.28 19.18 68.53
C ALA A 991 -36.84 19.67 68.49
N LEU A 992 -35.93 18.79 68.06
CA LEU A 992 -34.53 19.11 67.79
C LEU A 992 -34.15 18.54 66.42
N LEU A 993 -33.66 19.36 65.50
CA LEU A 993 -33.06 18.84 64.26
C LEU A 993 -31.60 18.46 64.55
N ARG A 994 -31.21 17.24 64.16
CA ARG A 994 -29.87 16.68 64.42
C ARG A 994 -29.01 16.48 63.20
N GLN A 995 -29.60 16.03 62.10
CA GLN A 995 -28.87 15.70 60.89
C GLN A 995 -29.64 16.09 59.64
N ILE A 996 -28.89 16.44 58.60
CA ILE A 996 -29.37 16.60 57.22
C ILE A 996 -28.58 15.63 56.36
N LEU A 997 -29.28 14.80 55.59
CA LEU A 997 -28.71 13.69 54.83
C LEU A 997 -29.16 13.78 53.37
N LEU A 998 -28.30 13.40 52.43
CA LEU A 998 -28.65 13.19 51.04
C LEU A 998 -29.07 11.73 50.83
N ALA A 999 -30.27 11.51 50.28
CA ALA A 999 -30.75 10.18 49.94
C ALA A 999 -30.04 9.63 48.69
N ALA A 1000 -30.10 8.31 48.52
CA ALA A 1000 -29.54 7.61 47.36
C ALA A 1000 -30.42 7.72 46.10
#